data_AF-A0A9D6NAB4-F1
#
_entry.id   AF-A0A9D6NAB4-F1
#
_cell.length_a   1.000
_cell.length_b   1.000
_cell.length_c   1.000
_cell.angle_alpha   90.00
_cell.angle_beta   90.00
_cell.angle_gamma   90.00
#
_symmetry.space_group_name_H-M   'P 1'
#
loop_
_entity.id
_entity.type
_entity.pdbx_description
1 polymer ?
#
loop_
_entity_poly.entity_id
_entity_poly.type
_entity_poly.pdbx_seq_one_letter_code
_entity_poly.pdbx_strand_id
1 'polypeptide(L)'
;MRRSRRGIILVMTLLVIVLVAMLLGATLALGPGSATALAQTEYRRAAVYAAQAGALYARVRLVEDRAWRGGIGGPTPVVNQPDGSMVVVEDQGNVVGFVTAPNGTPAQFRLRFNFQDGPGGGDGLDDPPAAMEIDHPYVSVNNLGSTAVADCPRADQPGWSVGAASAIPYQVPGSSAFVIVEGRAGPGLRDLDPADPNRPPSGRIATRVVETCFRSSSAEALDAAVMAAGDFDAVMYSEKIELKSKDKSVPPRIRTKGQGEVTDENGVKSKIKGEAASEVLTRTGVLNADYDPREIAVKTEDPSAGFYSLAWAEVPRADANPATTDTIHLEGGTYVAYDDKTLHYYDLSYEQYQDFMRKADPANALSWPDPAQPQWDPALWPVALTPASLPYHGEVIPDQELSSKRPNFATVGNGLEVKNGTQWRLKKDICVVASPNGVRDLAVVPRAGAAEGPPRPDGTTPGEVVDHLGNPMPNSAAAGAVEFEFKPDDEMVIVSTEGDLYLGGKAKGEGASLTALGSLDLVGTESAIGVYGGIKETVINLYAGGDLTINSYRKTGANEGSYYTYGLEGVLYSWGDVNFRFWPEDMTDVKPGFAVKQSKDGARVEVKGAVVAYGGDPAGGDPGHDASAGGNVRIWATNKVKFEFDSAYAGVLETSVGTDLAETFWATH
;
A
#
# COMPACT_ATOMS: atom_id res chain seq x y z
N MET A 1 -32.62 -72.53 42.54
CA MET A 1 -32.56 -71.24 41.79
C MET A 1 -31.20 -70.50 41.81
N ARG A 2 -30.18 -70.86 42.62
CA ARG A 2 -28.87 -70.16 42.64
C ARG A 2 -27.85 -70.56 41.54
N ARG A 3 -27.97 -71.73 40.91
CA ARG A 3 -27.03 -72.19 39.86
C ARG A 3 -27.27 -71.56 38.48
N SER A 4 -28.52 -71.29 38.07
CA SER A 4 -28.80 -70.69 36.75
C SER A 4 -28.38 -69.21 36.66
N ARG A 5 -28.51 -68.44 37.75
CA ARG A 5 -28.04 -67.05 37.82
C ARG A 5 -26.51 -66.92 37.70
N ARG A 6 -25.73 -67.88 38.21
CA ARG A 6 -24.26 -67.87 38.09
C ARG A 6 -23.79 -68.21 36.68
N GLY A 7 -24.49 -69.11 35.97
CA GLY A 7 -24.19 -69.41 34.56
C GLY A 7 -24.47 -68.24 33.63
N ILE A 8 -25.59 -67.53 33.82
CA ILE A 8 -25.94 -66.35 33.03
C ILE A 8 -24.94 -65.21 33.26
N ILE A 9 -24.53 -64.96 34.51
CA ILE A 9 -23.51 -63.94 34.81
C ILE A 9 -22.19 -64.31 34.13
N LEU A 10 -21.74 -65.56 34.20
CA LEU A 10 -20.48 -65.98 33.61
C LEU A 10 -20.48 -65.85 32.07
N VAL A 11 -21.60 -66.17 31.42
CA VAL A 11 -21.77 -65.99 29.97
C VAL A 11 -21.81 -64.50 29.60
N MET A 12 -22.52 -63.67 30.35
CA MET A 12 -22.53 -62.21 30.17
C MET A 12 -21.13 -61.61 30.32
N THR A 13 -20.38 -61.99 31.37
CA THR A 13 -19.02 -61.48 31.59
C THR A 13 -18.08 -61.92 30.48
N LEU A 14 -18.17 -63.18 30.03
CA LEU A 14 -17.32 -63.67 28.93
C LEU A 14 -17.63 -62.96 27.61
N LEU A 15 -18.92 -62.71 27.35
CA LEU A 15 -19.37 -62.01 26.16
C LEU A 15 -18.92 -60.54 26.17
N VAL A 16 -18.99 -59.86 27.32
CA VAL A 16 -18.44 -58.51 27.49
C VAL A 16 -16.93 -58.49 27.30
N ILE A 17 -16.19 -59.46 27.83
CA ILE A 17 -14.72 -59.53 27.65
C ILE A 17 -14.36 -59.72 26.19
N VAL A 18 -15.05 -60.61 25.47
CA VAL A 18 -14.82 -60.81 24.02
C VAL A 18 -15.16 -59.54 23.23
N LEU A 19 -16.23 -58.85 23.59
CA LEU A 19 -16.66 -57.62 22.91
C LEU A 19 -15.66 -56.47 23.16
N VAL A 20 -15.13 -56.34 24.37
CA VAL A 20 -14.06 -55.39 24.70
C VAL A 20 -12.75 -55.75 23.98
N ALA A 21 -12.39 -57.03 23.90
CA ALA A 21 -11.19 -57.48 23.19
C ALA A 21 -11.31 -57.25 21.67
N MET A 22 -12.49 -57.44 21.08
CA MET A 22 -12.75 -57.12 19.67
C MET A 22 -12.72 -55.61 19.41
N LEU A 23 -13.27 -54.79 20.30
CA LEU A 23 -13.20 -53.33 20.19
C LEU A 23 -11.76 -52.82 20.30
N LEU A 24 -10.95 -53.36 21.23
CA LEU A 24 -9.52 -53.05 21.35
C LEU A 24 -8.72 -53.54 20.13
N GLY A 25 -9.05 -54.72 19.60
CA GLY A 25 -8.43 -55.23 18.37
C GLY A 25 -8.75 -54.36 17.15
N ALA A 26 -9.99 -53.89 17.04
CA ALA A 26 -10.40 -53.00 15.96
C ALA A 26 -9.77 -51.61 16.06
N THR A 27 -9.67 -51.02 17.25
CA THR A 27 -9.00 -49.71 17.43
C THR A 27 -7.50 -49.78 17.16
N LEU A 28 -6.83 -50.87 17.56
CA LEU A 28 -5.42 -51.10 17.22
C LEU A 28 -5.19 -51.37 15.73
N ALA A 29 -6.14 -52.00 15.05
CA ALA A 29 -6.06 -52.24 13.60
C ALA A 29 -6.36 -50.98 12.77
N LEU A 30 -7.25 -50.10 13.23
CA LEU A 30 -7.65 -48.87 12.52
C LEU A 30 -6.73 -47.67 12.82
N GLY A 31 -6.07 -47.64 13.98
CA GLY A 31 -5.20 -46.53 14.41
C GLY A 31 -4.05 -46.15 13.46
N PRO A 32 -3.29 -47.11 12.89
CA PRO A 32 -2.22 -46.81 11.94
C PRO A 32 -2.72 -46.18 10.63
N GLY A 33 -3.90 -46.59 10.15
CA GLY A 33 -4.52 -46.05 8.94
C GLY A 33 -4.98 -44.60 9.12
N SER A 34 -5.59 -44.27 10.26
CA SER A 34 -6.00 -42.89 10.56
C SER A 34 -4.80 -41.97 10.81
N ALA A 35 -3.75 -42.45 11.48
CA ALA A 35 -2.54 -41.66 11.74
C ALA A 35 -1.76 -41.35 10.45
N THR A 36 -1.69 -42.32 9.51
CA THR A 36 -1.03 -42.11 8.21
C THR A 36 -1.83 -41.17 7.30
N ALA A 37 -3.16 -41.25 7.30
CA ALA A 37 -4.02 -40.33 6.56
C ALA A 37 -3.94 -38.88 7.10
N LEU A 38 -3.89 -38.70 8.42
CA LEU A 38 -3.67 -37.39 9.05
C LEU A 38 -2.30 -36.82 8.70
N ALA A 39 -1.23 -37.61 8.83
CA ALA A 39 0.12 -37.18 8.46
C ALA A 39 0.21 -36.78 6.97
N GLN A 40 -0.46 -37.51 6.08
CA GLN A 40 -0.49 -37.19 4.66
C GLN A 40 -1.25 -35.89 4.36
N THR A 41 -2.29 -35.57 5.13
CA THR A 41 -3.03 -34.32 5.02
C THR A 41 -2.18 -33.13 5.48
N GLU A 42 -1.44 -33.30 6.60
CA GLU A 42 -0.51 -32.30 7.11
C GLU A 42 0.65 -32.03 6.13
N TYR A 43 1.23 -33.07 5.52
CA TYR A 43 2.25 -32.90 4.49
C TYR A 43 1.71 -32.19 3.25
N ARG A 44 0.46 -32.47 2.84
CA ARG A 44 -0.15 -31.74 1.72
C ARG A 44 -0.34 -30.26 2.03
N ARG A 45 -0.76 -29.91 3.25
CA ARG A 45 -0.88 -28.50 3.67
C ARG A 45 0.47 -27.79 3.71
N ALA A 46 1.49 -28.44 4.26
CA ALA A 46 2.86 -27.93 4.27
C ALA A 46 3.43 -27.76 2.85
N ALA A 47 3.10 -28.64 1.91
CA ALA A 47 3.48 -28.50 0.51
C ALA A 47 2.79 -27.31 -0.17
N VAL A 48 1.51 -27.03 0.11
CA VAL A 48 0.85 -25.80 -0.37
C VAL A 48 1.53 -24.56 0.20
N TYR A 49 1.80 -24.55 1.51
CA TYR A 49 2.50 -23.45 2.17
C TYR A 49 3.86 -23.16 1.51
N ALA A 50 4.65 -24.19 1.24
CA ALA A 50 5.92 -24.02 0.54
C ALA A 50 5.74 -23.44 -0.87
N ALA A 51 4.78 -23.96 -1.65
CA ALA A 51 4.50 -23.43 -2.98
C ALA A 51 4.08 -21.94 -2.94
N GLN A 52 3.26 -21.55 -1.97
CA GLN A 52 2.87 -20.14 -1.75
C GLN A 52 4.07 -19.28 -1.33
N ALA A 53 4.93 -19.77 -0.43
CA ALA A 53 6.15 -19.08 -0.04
C ALA A 53 7.09 -18.87 -1.24
N GLY A 54 7.22 -19.86 -2.12
CA GLY A 54 7.99 -19.72 -3.36
C GLY A 54 7.36 -18.74 -4.36
N ALA A 55 6.03 -18.66 -4.43
CA ALA A 55 5.35 -17.68 -5.26
C ALA A 55 5.57 -16.25 -4.72
N LEU A 56 5.48 -16.05 -3.40
CA LEU A 56 5.79 -14.78 -2.75
C LEU A 56 7.27 -14.38 -2.96
N TYR A 57 8.19 -15.34 -2.84
CA TYR A 57 9.60 -15.12 -3.14
C TYR A 57 9.79 -14.63 -4.59
N ALA A 58 9.20 -15.33 -5.56
CA ALA A 58 9.25 -14.92 -6.96
C ALA A 58 8.66 -13.54 -7.20
N ARG A 59 7.56 -13.18 -6.52
CA ARG A 59 6.98 -11.83 -6.57
C ARG A 59 7.99 -10.77 -6.17
N VAL A 60 8.65 -10.94 -5.01
CA VAL A 60 9.66 -9.99 -4.51
C VAL A 60 10.78 -9.84 -5.53
N ARG A 61 11.28 -10.94 -6.09
CA ARG A 61 12.35 -10.91 -7.09
C ARG A 61 11.92 -10.23 -8.40
N LEU A 62 10.69 -10.46 -8.85
CA LEU A 62 10.12 -9.81 -10.05
C LEU A 62 9.81 -8.31 -9.83
N VAL A 63 9.55 -7.90 -8.59
CA VAL A 63 9.45 -6.47 -8.22
C VAL A 63 10.83 -5.82 -8.21
N GLU A 64 11.84 -6.49 -7.65
CA GLU A 64 13.23 -6.01 -7.64
C GLU A 64 13.84 -5.91 -9.05
N ASP A 65 13.63 -6.94 -9.88
CA ASP A 65 14.11 -7.03 -11.24
C ASP A 65 13.04 -7.67 -12.14
N ARG A 66 12.45 -6.87 -13.02
CA ARG A 66 11.38 -7.33 -13.93
C ARG A 66 11.88 -8.33 -14.97
N ALA A 67 13.18 -8.39 -15.23
CA ALA A 67 13.81 -9.38 -16.11
C ALA A 67 14.28 -10.63 -15.34
N TRP A 68 14.05 -10.70 -14.02
CA TRP A 68 14.49 -11.81 -13.21
C TRP A 68 13.90 -13.13 -13.70
N ARG A 69 14.78 -14.11 -13.86
CA ARG A 69 14.43 -15.47 -14.29
C ARG A 69 15.12 -16.53 -13.45
N GLY A 70 15.45 -16.25 -12.18
CA GLY A 70 16.06 -17.22 -11.25
C GLY A 70 17.59 -17.16 -11.12
N GLY A 71 18.19 -15.97 -11.31
CA GLY A 71 19.62 -15.71 -11.11
C GLY A 71 20.56 -16.30 -12.17
N ILE A 72 21.77 -15.73 -12.28
CA ILE A 72 22.84 -16.13 -13.23
C ILE A 72 24.19 -16.37 -12.49
N GLY A 73 24.21 -16.20 -11.16
CA GLY A 73 25.37 -16.50 -10.33
C GLY A 73 25.23 -17.92 -9.78
N GLY A 74 26.33 -18.70 -9.83
CA GLY A 74 26.36 -20.11 -9.40
C GLY A 74 25.77 -20.39 -8.01
N PRO A 75 25.67 -21.67 -7.59
CA PRO A 75 24.78 -22.15 -6.54
C PRO A 75 25.24 -21.70 -5.14
N THR A 76 25.01 -20.44 -4.85
CA THR A 76 25.25 -19.82 -3.54
C THR A 76 23.91 -19.38 -2.97
N PRO A 77 23.67 -19.61 -1.67
CA PRO A 77 22.45 -19.15 -1.04
C PRO A 77 22.31 -17.63 -1.16
N VAL A 78 21.28 -17.18 -1.88
CA VAL A 78 20.92 -15.76 -2.03
C VAL A 78 20.12 -15.25 -0.83
N VAL A 79 19.37 -16.14 -0.19
CA VAL A 79 18.74 -15.90 1.12
C VAL A 79 19.25 -16.96 2.09
N ASN A 80 19.72 -16.54 3.25
CA ASN A 80 20.16 -17.43 4.32
C ASN A 80 19.81 -16.81 5.68
N GLN A 81 18.63 -17.11 6.21
CA GLN A 81 18.24 -16.59 7.51
C GLN A 81 19.08 -17.21 8.63
N PRO A 82 19.58 -16.42 9.61
CA PRO A 82 20.45 -16.93 10.67
C PRO A 82 19.85 -18.04 11.53
N ASP A 83 18.52 -18.11 11.60
CA ASP A 83 17.77 -19.12 12.35
C ASP A 83 17.48 -20.40 11.54
N GLY A 84 17.90 -20.44 10.26
CA GLY A 84 17.66 -21.55 9.34
C GLY A 84 16.19 -21.72 8.94
N SER A 85 15.32 -20.73 9.22
CA SER A 85 13.90 -20.78 8.89
C SER A 85 13.64 -20.76 7.39
N MET A 86 14.50 -20.08 6.63
CA MET A 86 14.45 -19.98 5.17
C MET A 86 15.84 -19.89 4.55
N VAL A 87 16.09 -20.73 3.55
CA VAL A 87 17.29 -20.69 2.71
C VAL A 87 16.85 -20.80 1.25
N VAL A 88 17.33 -19.92 0.38
CA VAL A 88 17.01 -19.96 -1.06
C VAL A 88 18.28 -19.94 -1.88
N VAL A 89 18.33 -20.80 -2.88
CA VAL A 89 19.40 -20.91 -3.87
C VAL A 89 18.80 -20.63 -5.25
N GLU A 90 19.45 -19.73 -5.98
CA GLU A 90 19.15 -19.37 -7.37
C GLU A 90 20.35 -19.77 -8.22
N ASP A 91 20.14 -20.43 -9.36
CA ASP A 91 21.22 -20.72 -10.30
C ASP A 91 20.66 -21.03 -11.70
N GLN A 92 21.23 -20.39 -12.72
CA GLN A 92 20.85 -20.55 -14.14
C GLN A 92 19.35 -20.63 -14.39
N GLY A 93 18.57 -19.85 -13.66
CA GLY A 93 17.13 -19.81 -13.77
C GLY A 93 16.31 -20.94 -13.14
N ASN A 94 16.95 -21.77 -12.33
CA ASN A 94 16.29 -22.65 -11.37
C ASN A 94 16.39 -22.06 -9.96
N VAL A 95 15.31 -22.23 -9.19
CA VAL A 95 15.22 -21.70 -7.83
C VAL A 95 14.72 -22.79 -6.90
N VAL A 96 15.45 -22.99 -5.81
CA VAL A 96 15.07 -23.94 -4.77
C VAL A 96 15.15 -23.26 -3.41
N GLY A 97 14.03 -23.29 -2.68
CA GLY A 97 13.94 -22.74 -1.34
C GLY A 97 13.57 -23.80 -0.31
N PHE A 98 14.23 -23.75 0.84
CA PHE A 98 13.92 -24.54 2.02
C PHE A 98 13.18 -23.66 3.01
N VAL A 99 12.04 -24.14 3.48
CA VAL A 99 11.22 -23.45 4.48
C VAL A 99 10.76 -24.41 5.54
N THR A 100 10.59 -23.91 6.76
CA THR A 100 9.93 -24.68 7.82
C THR A 100 8.45 -24.30 7.86
N ALA A 101 7.56 -25.26 7.63
CA ALA A 101 6.11 -25.02 7.72
C ALA A 101 5.71 -24.69 9.18
N PRO A 102 4.57 -24.02 9.43
CA PRO A 102 4.15 -23.62 10.79
C PRO A 102 4.05 -24.78 11.79
N ASN A 103 3.83 -26.00 11.30
CA ASN A 103 3.80 -27.23 12.12
C ASN A 103 5.20 -27.86 12.36
N GLY A 104 6.28 -27.16 12.00
CA GLY A 104 7.66 -27.61 12.14
C GLY A 104 8.11 -28.61 11.06
N THR A 105 7.27 -28.90 10.05
CA THR A 105 7.61 -29.85 8.99
C THR A 105 8.57 -29.20 7.99
N PRO A 106 9.70 -29.85 7.66
CA PRO A 106 10.56 -29.39 6.57
C PRO A 106 9.82 -29.43 5.23
N ALA A 107 9.87 -28.31 4.53
CA ALA A 107 9.27 -28.16 3.23
C ALA A 107 10.23 -27.45 2.27
N GLN A 108 9.99 -27.64 0.98
CA GLN A 108 10.81 -27.12 -0.09
C GLN A 108 9.90 -26.55 -1.17
N PHE A 109 10.27 -25.44 -1.77
CA PHE A 109 9.67 -24.97 -3.02
C PHE A 109 10.69 -25.01 -4.15
N ARG A 110 10.22 -25.32 -5.35
CA ARG A 110 11.01 -25.39 -6.57
C ARG A 110 10.26 -24.67 -7.67
N LEU A 111 10.95 -23.80 -8.39
CA LEU A 111 10.43 -23.19 -9.61
C LEU A 111 11.57 -23.05 -10.61
N ARG A 112 11.23 -23.00 -11.89
CA ARG A 112 12.22 -22.85 -12.96
C ARG A 112 11.70 -22.00 -14.10
N PHE A 113 12.58 -21.21 -14.67
CA PHE A 113 12.44 -20.58 -15.98
C PHE A 113 13.31 -21.28 -17.04
N ASN A 114 14.23 -22.13 -16.59
CA ASN A 114 15.19 -22.83 -17.43
C ASN A 114 14.54 -24.00 -18.20
N PHE A 115 14.86 -24.13 -19.48
CA PHE A 115 14.34 -25.16 -20.37
C PHE A 115 15.12 -26.47 -20.34
N GLN A 116 16.32 -26.48 -19.73
CA GLN A 116 17.22 -27.62 -19.62
C GLN A 116 17.53 -28.26 -20.99
N ASP A 117 17.63 -27.44 -22.03
CA ASP A 117 17.76 -27.83 -23.43
C ASP A 117 19.15 -27.55 -24.02
N GLY A 118 20.12 -27.25 -23.16
CA GLY A 118 21.52 -27.05 -23.52
C GLY A 118 21.98 -25.59 -23.40
N PRO A 119 23.28 -25.33 -23.63
CA PRO A 119 23.87 -24.00 -23.48
C PRO A 119 23.23 -22.95 -24.40
N GLY A 120 22.67 -21.89 -23.82
CA GLY A 120 21.99 -20.81 -24.52
C GLY A 120 20.80 -21.29 -25.35
N GLY A 121 20.05 -22.27 -24.84
CA GLY A 121 18.92 -22.92 -25.50
C GLY A 121 17.75 -21.99 -25.84
N GLY A 122 16.57 -22.56 -26.08
CA GLY A 122 15.37 -21.83 -26.53
C GLY A 122 14.90 -20.74 -25.56
N ASP A 123 15.37 -20.78 -24.32
CA ASP A 123 15.10 -19.81 -23.26
C ASP A 123 16.23 -18.78 -23.05
N GLY A 124 17.37 -18.94 -23.74
CA GLY A 124 18.56 -18.10 -23.64
C GLY A 124 19.41 -18.31 -22.38
N LEU A 125 19.22 -19.42 -21.65
CA LEU A 125 19.97 -19.76 -20.44
C LEU A 125 20.88 -20.97 -20.68
N ASP A 126 21.94 -21.10 -19.88
CA ASP A 126 22.72 -22.34 -19.83
C ASP A 126 22.05 -23.36 -18.91
N ASP A 127 22.27 -24.65 -19.12
CA ASP A 127 21.73 -25.67 -18.21
C ASP A 127 22.26 -25.48 -16.78
N PRO A 128 21.41 -25.65 -15.76
CA PRO A 128 21.82 -25.61 -14.37
C PRO A 128 22.73 -26.79 -14.03
N PRO A 129 23.59 -26.68 -12.99
CA PRO A 129 24.32 -27.84 -12.50
C PRO A 129 23.36 -28.91 -11.98
N ALA A 130 23.80 -30.17 -11.98
CA ALA A 130 22.97 -31.32 -11.58
C ALA A 130 22.30 -31.17 -10.20
N ALA A 131 22.94 -30.46 -9.26
CA ALA A 131 22.40 -30.19 -7.93
C ALA A 131 21.16 -29.26 -7.94
N MET A 132 21.01 -28.44 -8.99
CA MET A 132 19.93 -27.48 -9.21
C MET A 132 18.95 -27.93 -10.30
N GLU A 133 19.15 -29.10 -10.91
CA GLU A 133 18.25 -29.65 -11.93
C GLU A 133 16.86 -29.95 -11.32
N ILE A 134 15.78 -29.57 -12.02
CA ILE A 134 14.40 -29.72 -11.53
C ILE A 134 13.65 -30.71 -12.41
N ASP A 135 13.15 -31.77 -11.79
CA ASP A 135 12.58 -32.95 -12.43
C ASP A 135 11.04 -32.92 -12.52
N HIS A 136 10.47 -31.83 -13.05
CA HIS A 136 9.01 -31.70 -13.21
C HIS A 136 8.61 -31.01 -14.52
N PRO A 137 7.43 -31.29 -15.10
CA PRO A 137 7.07 -30.77 -16.43
C PRO A 137 6.75 -29.28 -16.47
N TYR A 138 6.56 -28.63 -15.32
CA TYR A 138 6.19 -27.22 -15.24
C TYR A 138 7.38 -26.29 -15.49
N VAL A 139 7.15 -25.20 -16.22
CA VAL A 139 8.14 -24.16 -16.51
C VAL A 139 7.43 -22.82 -16.35
N SER A 140 8.07 -21.89 -15.64
CA SER A 140 7.63 -20.52 -15.47
C SER A 140 8.07 -19.67 -16.65
N VAL A 141 7.30 -18.66 -16.99
CA VAL A 141 7.59 -17.74 -18.11
C VAL A 141 7.48 -16.32 -17.60
N ASN A 142 8.58 -15.58 -17.66
CA ASN A 142 8.60 -14.15 -17.39
C ASN A 142 8.43 -13.39 -18.72
N ASN A 143 7.27 -12.78 -18.91
CA ASN A 143 6.93 -11.97 -20.06
C ASN A 143 6.60 -10.51 -19.66
N LEU A 144 7.10 -10.06 -18.51
CA LEU A 144 6.83 -8.71 -17.99
C LEU A 144 7.42 -7.60 -18.88
N GLY A 145 8.54 -7.86 -19.57
CA GLY A 145 9.22 -6.90 -20.43
C GLY A 145 8.68 -6.80 -21.86
N SER A 146 7.63 -7.56 -22.22
CA SER A 146 7.10 -7.64 -23.58
C SER A 146 5.58 -7.42 -23.57
N THR A 147 5.06 -6.72 -24.58
CA THR A 147 3.61 -6.51 -24.76
C THR A 147 2.96 -7.62 -25.61
N ALA A 148 3.75 -8.48 -26.25
CA ALA A 148 3.27 -9.63 -27.00
C ALA A 148 2.99 -10.83 -26.08
N VAL A 149 2.10 -11.73 -26.51
CA VAL A 149 1.90 -13.02 -25.81
C VAL A 149 3.14 -13.91 -25.96
N ALA A 150 3.43 -14.71 -24.93
CA ALA A 150 4.49 -15.71 -24.94
C ALA A 150 3.91 -17.11 -24.73
N ASP A 151 4.54 -18.13 -25.31
CA ASP A 151 4.11 -19.52 -25.14
C ASP A 151 4.61 -20.07 -23.79
N CYS A 152 3.75 -20.76 -23.05
CA CYS A 152 4.14 -21.49 -21.84
C CYS A 152 4.31 -22.98 -22.17
N PRO A 153 5.52 -23.48 -22.45
CA PRO A 153 5.73 -24.89 -22.77
C PRO A 153 5.65 -25.77 -21.51
N ARG A 154 5.49 -27.07 -21.73
CA ARG A 154 5.78 -28.12 -20.75
C ARG A 154 7.08 -28.79 -21.14
N ALA A 155 7.85 -29.21 -20.15
CA ALA A 155 9.05 -29.98 -20.42
C ALA A 155 8.73 -31.48 -20.41
N ASP A 156 8.39 -31.96 -21.60
CA ASP A 156 7.96 -33.34 -21.85
C ASP A 156 9.02 -34.17 -22.58
N GLN A 157 10.19 -33.59 -22.84
CA GLN A 157 11.32 -34.25 -23.47
C GLN A 157 12.24 -34.93 -22.43
N PRO A 158 13.15 -35.83 -22.87
CA PRO A 158 14.11 -36.48 -21.97
C PRO A 158 14.91 -35.47 -21.14
N GLY A 159 15.12 -35.78 -19.86
CA GLY A 159 15.80 -34.86 -18.92
C GLY A 159 14.91 -33.69 -18.46
N TRP A 160 13.58 -33.80 -18.64
CA TRP A 160 12.65 -32.70 -18.33
C TRP A 160 13.02 -31.42 -19.07
N SER A 161 13.47 -31.58 -20.31
CA SER A 161 13.85 -30.52 -21.21
C SER A 161 12.67 -30.03 -22.05
N VAL A 162 12.76 -28.80 -22.56
CA VAL A 162 11.80 -28.24 -23.52
C VAL A 162 12.42 -28.25 -24.90
N GLY A 163 11.86 -29.05 -25.81
CA GLY A 163 12.22 -29.04 -27.22
C GLY A 163 11.17 -28.35 -28.10
N ALA A 164 11.47 -28.21 -29.39
CA ALA A 164 10.56 -27.60 -30.38
C ALA A 164 9.21 -28.33 -30.56
N ALA A 165 9.11 -29.59 -30.13
CA ALA A 165 7.89 -30.40 -30.21
C ALA A 165 7.08 -30.43 -28.90
N SER A 166 7.52 -29.70 -27.86
CA SER A 166 6.90 -29.77 -26.54
C SER A 166 5.51 -29.14 -26.52
N ALA A 167 4.63 -29.67 -25.69
CA ALA A 167 3.27 -29.14 -25.57
C ALA A 167 3.24 -27.70 -25.05
N ILE A 168 2.39 -26.86 -25.63
CA ILE A 168 2.11 -25.47 -25.20
C ILE A 168 0.67 -25.43 -24.70
N PRO A 169 0.40 -25.75 -23.42
CA PRO A 169 -0.95 -25.82 -22.88
C PRO A 169 -1.70 -24.47 -22.86
N TYR A 170 -1.00 -23.34 -22.74
CA TYR A 170 -1.59 -21.99 -22.77
C TYR A 170 -0.53 -20.93 -23.06
N GLN A 171 -1.00 -19.72 -23.35
CA GLN A 171 -0.16 -18.55 -23.61
C GLN A 171 -0.17 -17.61 -22.40
N VAL A 172 0.99 -17.03 -22.12
CA VAL A 172 1.21 -15.99 -21.13
C VAL A 172 0.91 -14.63 -21.77
N PRO A 173 -0.04 -13.84 -21.25
CA PRO A 173 -0.31 -12.50 -21.74
C PRO A 173 0.93 -11.59 -21.73
N GLY A 174 0.91 -10.57 -22.60
CA GLY A 174 1.88 -9.47 -22.52
C GLY A 174 1.86 -8.81 -21.14
N SER A 175 3.02 -8.30 -20.71
CA SER A 175 3.20 -7.59 -19.45
C SER A 175 2.80 -8.43 -18.23
N SER A 176 3.01 -9.75 -18.30
CA SER A 176 2.74 -10.67 -17.20
C SER A 176 3.85 -11.71 -17.03
N ALA A 177 4.01 -12.25 -15.84
CA ALA A 177 4.85 -13.41 -15.55
C ALA A 177 3.97 -14.51 -14.98
N PHE A 178 4.03 -15.69 -15.57
CA PHE A 178 3.41 -16.89 -15.01
C PHE A 178 4.50 -17.65 -14.26
N VAL A 179 4.34 -17.70 -12.94
CA VAL A 179 5.26 -18.42 -12.06
C VAL A 179 4.57 -19.66 -11.55
N ILE A 180 5.16 -20.80 -11.87
CA ILE A 180 4.67 -22.12 -11.45
C ILE A 180 5.65 -22.67 -10.44
N VAL A 181 5.15 -22.88 -9.22
CA VAL A 181 5.94 -23.30 -8.07
C VAL A 181 5.47 -24.66 -7.59
N GLU A 182 6.38 -25.61 -7.55
CA GLU A 182 6.16 -26.89 -6.90
C GLU A 182 6.60 -26.81 -5.44
N GLY A 183 5.66 -26.99 -4.52
CA GLY A 183 5.94 -27.21 -3.11
C GLY A 183 6.00 -28.71 -2.78
N ARG A 184 6.98 -29.09 -1.96
CA ARG A 184 7.21 -30.43 -1.44
C ARG A 184 7.27 -30.36 0.08
N ALA A 185 6.68 -31.34 0.77
CA ALA A 185 6.83 -31.44 2.22
C ALA A 185 6.79 -32.90 2.69
N GLY A 186 7.53 -33.18 3.76
CA GLY A 186 7.51 -34.48 4.41
C GLY A 186 8.88 -34.94 4.91
N PRO A 187 8.93 -36.10 5.59
CA PRO A 187 10.14 -36.61 6.22
C PRO A 187 11.25 -36.92 5.22
N GLY A 188 10.95 -37.14 3.94
CA GLY A 188 11.96 -37.37 2.90
C GLY A 188 12.83 -36.14 2.58
N LEU A 189 12.47 -34.96 3.08
CA LEU A 189 13.21 -33.71 2.87
C LEU A 189 14.14 -33.34 4.03
N ARG A 190 14.17 -34.13 5.12
CA ARG A 190 14.94 -33.80 6.34
C ARG A 190 16.45 -33.77 6.12
N ASP A 191 16.93 -34.53 5.14
CA ASP A 191 18.36 -34.71 4.87
C ASP A 191 18.84 -33.87 3.68
N LEU A 192 18.00 -32.93 3.19
CA LEU A 192 18.40 -32.03 2.10
C LEU A 192 19.32 -30.92 2.62
N ASP A 193 20.32 -30.61 1.82
CA ASP A 193 21.36 -29.62 2.10
C ASP A 193 21.25 -28.50 1.06
N PRO A 194 21.30 -27.22 1.45
CA PRO A 194 21.41 -26.11 0.49
C PRO A 194 22.54 -26.25 -0.55
N ALA A 195 23.60 -27.02 -0.26
CA ALA A 195 24.66 -27.31 -1.22
C ALA A 195 24.31 -28.40 -2.25
N ASP A 196 23.28 -29.22 -2.01
CA ASP A 196 22.74 -30.23 -2.93
C ASP A 196 21.20 -30.23 -2.88
N PRO A 197 20.57 -29.14 -3.38
CA PRO A 197 19.20 -28.85 -3.00
C PRO A 197 18.15 -29.77 -3.63
N ASN A 198 18.45 -30.39 -4.77
CA ASN A 198 17.54 -31.34 -5.44
C ASN A 198 17.94 -32.82 -5.29
N ARG A 199 18.73 -33.16 -4.27
CA ARG A 199 19.04 -34.56 -3.98
C ARG A 199 17.76 -35.43 -3.90
N PRO A 200 17.77 -36.66 -4.44
CA PRO A 200 16.63 -37.57 -4.33
C PRO A 200 16.17 -37.77 -2.88
N PRO A 201 14.87 -37.59 -2.56
CA PRO A 201 14.37 -37.73 -1.19
C PRO A 201 14.59 -39.12 -0.60
N SER A 202 14.96 -39.19 0.68
CA SER A 202 15.17 -40.45 1.42
C SER A 202 13.89 -41.04 2.01
N GLY A 203 12.71 -40.53 1.64
CA GLY A 203 11.44 -40.93 2.25
C GLY A 203 10.19 -40.35 1.58
N ARG A 204 9.05 -40.44 2.28
CA ARG A 204 7.76 -39.96 1.78
C ARG A 204 7.75 -38.43 1.66
N ILE A 205 7.24 -37.96 0.52
CA ILE A 205 6.98 -36.55 0.24
C ILE A 205 5.55 -36.38 -0.27
N ALA A 206 4.92 -35.27 0.09
CA ALA A 206 3.74 -34.75 -0.59
C ALA A 206 4.17 -33.60 -1.49
N THR A 207 3.56 -33.52 -2.67
CA THR A 207 3.85 -32.48 -3.66
C THR A 207 2.58 -31.73 -4.02
N ARG A 208 2.68 -30.41 -4.17
CA ARG A 208 1.62 -29.52 -4.66
C ARG A 208 2.21 -28.48 -5.60
N VAL A 209 1.44 -28.06 -6.59
CA VAL A 209 1.87 -27.04 -7.54
C VAL A 209 0.92 -25.87 -7.42
N VAL A 210 1.48 -24.67 -7.31
CA VAL A 210 0.76 -23.39 -7.34
C VAL A 210 1.20 -22.66 -8.59
N GLU A 211 0.24 -22.18 -9.35
CA GLU A 211 0.46 -21.33 -10.51
C GLU A 211 -0.05 -19.94 -10.17
N THR A 212 0.80 -18.94 -10.37
CA THR A 212 0.49 -17.54 -10.09
C THR A 212 0.78 -16.71 -11.33
N CYS A 213 -0.17 -15.88 -11.71
CA CYS A 213 0.04 -14.82 -12.69
C CYS A 213 0.37 -13.54 -11.92
N PHE A 214 1.55 -12.99 -12.18
CA PHE A 214 1.91 -11.63 -11.81
C PHE A 214 1.71 -10.74 -13.02
N ARG A 215 0.74 -9.84 -12.96
CA ARG A 215 0.51 -8.90 -14.04
C ARG A 215 1.07 -7.53 -13.65
N SER A 216 1.77 -6.88 -14.58
CA SER A 216 1.96 -5.44 -14.49
C SER A 216 0.59 -4.80 -14.71
N SER A 217 0.02 -4.13 -13.71
CA SER A 217 -1.27 -3.44 -13.84
C SER A 217 -1.28 -2.38 -14.95
N SER A 218 -0.12 -2.00 -15.47
CA SER A 218 -0.01 -1.12 -16.63
C SER A 218 0.95 -1.71 -17.67
N ALA A 219 0.58 -1.59 -18.96
CA ALA A 219 1.52 -1.74 -20.07
C ALA A 219 2.65 -0.68 -20.02
N GLU A 220 2.56 0.29 -19.10
CA GLU A 220 3.41 1.46 -18.96
C GLU A 220 3.96 1.51 -17.52
N ALA A 221 5.18 1.01 -17.33
CA ALA A 221 5.86 1.02 -16.03
C ALA A 221 6.07 2.45 -15.52
N LEU A 222 6.17 2.66 -14.20
CA LEU A 222 6.78 3.89 -13.70
C LEU A 222 8.23 3.94 -14.22
N ASP A 223 8.55 4.90 -15.07
CA ASP A 223 9.87 5.07 -15.67
C ASP A 223 10.48 6.46 -15.40
N ALA A 224 9.77 7.25 -14.58
CA ALA A 224 10.11 8.61 -14.21
C ALA A 224 9.79 8.86 -12.74
N ALA A 225 10.54 9.76 -12.11
CA ALA A 225 10.27 10.22 -10.76
C ALA A 225 9.02 11.12 -10.71
N VAL A 226 8.74 11.82 -11.82
CA VAL A 226 7.56 12.68 -11.97
C VAL A 226 6.97 12.50 -13.36
N MET A 227 5.66 12.28 -13.42
CA MET A 227 4.86 12.23 -14.65
C MET A 227 3.67 13.19 -14.51
N ALA A 228 3.67 14.25 -15.31
CA ALA A 228 2.63 15.29 -15.30
C ALA A 228 1.95 15.36 -16.67
N ALA A 229 0.64 15.12 -16.74
CA ALA A 229 -0.09 15.17 -18.00
C ALA A 229 -0.40 16.62 -18.42
N GLY A 230 -0.50 17.51 -17.44
CA GLY A 230 -0.43 18.96 -17.59
C GLY A 230 1.00 19.46 -17.48
N ASP A 231 1.18 20.58 -16.80
CA ASP A 231 2.46 21.26 -16.62
C ASP A 231 3.22 20.74 -15.39
N PHE A 232 4.54 20.82 -15.42
CA PHE A 232 5.41 20.66 -14.25
C PHE A 232 5.91 22.04 -13.85
N ASP A 233 5.37 22.57 -12.76
CA ASP A 233 5.61 23.94 -12.32
C ASP A 233 6.18 23.95 -10.90
N ALA A 234 7.38 24.50 -10.75
CA ALA A 234 8.01 24.62 -9.44
C ALA A 234 8.51 26.04 -9.17
N VAL A 235 8.03 26.63 -8.07
CA VAL A 235 8.50 27.90 -7.53
C VAL A 235 9.45 27.62 -6.37
N MET A 236 10.73 27.94 -6.57
CA MET A 236 11.86 27.66 -5.69
C MET A 236 12.47 28.97 -5.19
N TYR A 237 12.24 29.34 -3.93
CA TYR A 237 12.59 30.68 -3.42
C TYR A 237 14.08 30.86 -3.08
N SER A 238 14.82 29.80 -2.73
CA SER A 238 16.21 29.92 -2.26
C SER A 238 17.18 28.92 -2.88
N GLU A 239 16.81 27.64 -2.96
CA GLU A 239 17.74 26.57 -3.37
C GLU A 239 17.42 26.02 -4.77
N LYS A 240 17.00 24.75 -4.87
CA LYS A 240 16.95 23.99 -6.11
C LYS A 240 16.12 22.72 -6.02
N ILE A 241 15.77 22.19 -7.18
CA ILE A 241 15.31 20.80 -7.34
C ILE A 241 16.53 19.89 -7.55
N GLU A 242 16.55 18.72 -6.89
CA GLU A 242 17.49 17.63 -7.16
C GLU A 242 16.76 16.41 -7.71
N LEU A 243 17.20 15.92 -8.86
CA LEU A 243 16.72 14.72 -9.52
C LEU A 243 17.80 13.63 -9.41
N LYS A 244 17.45 12.50 -8.78
CA LYS A 244 18.36 11.37 -8.50
C LYS A 244 17.70 10.05 -8.81
N SER A 245 18.49 9.01 -8.96
CA SER A 245 18.01 7.64 -9.01
C SER A 245 18.68 6.81 -7.92
N LYS A 246 17.93 5.93 -7.25
CA LYS A 246 18.49 4.96 -6.32
C LYS A 246 19.40 3.97 -7.06
N ASP A 247 18.98 3.55 -8.25
CA ASP A 247 19.79 2.77 -9.17
C ASP A 247 20.50 3.70 -10.17
N LYS A 248 21.82 3.83 -10.02
CA LYS A 248 22.65 4.68 -10.87
C LYS A 248 22.69 4.25 -12.35
N SER A 249 22.23 3.04 -12.67
CA SER A 249 22.10 2.56 -14.05
C SER A 249 20.82 3.05 -14.73
N VAL A 250 19.84 3.48 -13.94
CA VAL A 250 18.57 4.03 -14.43
C VAL A 250 18.64 5.55 -14.36
N PRO A 251 18.56 6.26 -15.51
CA PRO A 251 18.55 7.71 -15.49
C PRO A 251 17.24 8.20 -14.86
N PRO A 252 17.28 9.08 -13.85
CA PRO A 252 16.06 9.63 -13.29
C PRO A 252 15.43 10.61 -14.28
N ARG A 253 14.11 10.56 -14.40
CA ARG A 253 13.36 11.35 -15.39
C ARG A 253 12.27 12.20 -14.75
N ILE A 254 12.02 13.35 -15.35
CA ILE A 254 10.76 14.10 -15.23
C ILE A 254 10.12 14.10 -16.62
N ARG A 255 8.87 13.66 -16.72
CA ARG A 255 8.09 13.66 -17.96
C ARG A 255 6.89 14.58 -17.78
N THR A 256 6.75 15.56 -18.66
CA THR A 256 5.58 16.42 -18.71
C THR A 256 5.06 16.53 -20.14
N LYS A 257 3.75 16.29 -20.30
CA LYS A 257 3.05 16.54 -21.57
C LYS A 257 2.72 18.03 -21.75
N GLY A 258 3.00 18.85 -20.75
CA GLY A 258 2.90 20.29 -20.73
C GLY A 258 4.24 21.02 -20.80
N GLN A 259 4.28 22.21 -20.22
CA GLN A 259 5.50 22.97 -19.98
C GLN A 259 6.24 22.41 -18.77
N GLY A 260 7.55 22.60 -18.77
CA GLY A 260 8.39 22.37 -17.59
C GLY A 260 9.01 23.69 -17.16
N GLU A 261 8.70 24.13 -15.94
CA GLU A 261 9.17 25.40 -15.39
C GLU A 261 9.71 25.23 -13.96
N VAL A 262 10.88 25.82 -13.72
CA VAL A 262 11.45 25.96 -12.38
C VAL A 262 11.87 27.43 -12.23
N THR A 263 11.10 28.18 -11.45
CA THR A 263 11.25 29.63 -11.29
C THR A 263 11.44 30.02 -9.83
N ASP A 264 11.84 31.25 -9.57
CA ASP A 264 11.76 31.89 -8.26
C ASP A 264 10.44 32.66 -8.09
N GLU A 265 10.28 33.32 -6.96
CA GLU A 265 9.10 34.12 -6.62
C GLU A 265 8.79 35.27 -7.59
N ASN A 266 9.75 35.66 -8.42
CA ASN A 266 9.62 36.73 -9.41
C ASN A 266 9.43 36.18 -10.84
N GLY A 267 9.26 34.87 -10.98
CA GLY A 267 9.15 34.19 -12.29
C GLY A 267 10.47 34.12 -13.04
N VAL A 268 11.61 34.35 -12.38
CA VAL A 268 12.94 34.20 -12.98
C VAL A 268 13.38 32.74 -12.87
N LYS A 269 14.12 32.23 -13.84
CA LYS A 269 14.64 30.85 -13.82
C LYS A 269 15.36 30.54 -12.51
N SER A 270 15.01 29.41 -11.91
CA SER A 270 15.64 28.85 -10.72
C SER A 270 16.26 27.49 -11.02
N LYS A 271 17.01 26.94 -10.06
CA LYS A 271 17.95 25.85 -10.32
C LYS A 271 17.30 24.48 -10.25
N ILE A 272 17.65 23.63 -11.21
CA ILE A 272 17.45 22.18 -11.17
C ILE A 272 18.77 21.47 -11.41
N LYS A 273 19.03 20.44 -10.60
CA LYS A 273 20.25 19.64 -10.64
C LYS A 273 19.91 18.17 -10.83
N GLY A 274 20.60 17.48 -11.72
CA GLY A 274 20.47 16.05 -11.94
C GLY A 274 21.73 15.27 -11.57
N GLU A 275 21.61 13.96 -11.49
CA GLU A 275 22.75 13.06 -11.66
C GLU A 275 23.09 12.90 -13.15
N ALA A 276 24.24 12.33 -13.48
CA ALA A 276 24.64 12.16 -14.88
C ALA A 276 23.57 11.37 -15.67
N ALA A 277 23.26 11.85 -16.88
CA ALA A 277 22.20 11.30 -17.76
C ALA A 277 20.76 11.47 -17.25
N SER A 278 20.50 12.38 -16.28
CA SER A 278 19.13 12.75 -15.92
C SER A 278 18.39 13.33 -17.13
N GLU A 279 17.09 13.09 -17.22
CA GLU A 279 16.29 13.55 -18.35
C GLU A 279 15.09 14.37 -17.91
N VAL A 280 14.82 15.47 -18.61
CA VAL A 280 13.57 16.23 -18.47
C VAL A 280 12.91 16.28 -19.84
N LEU A 281 11.78 15.62 -19.97
CA LEU A 281 11.01 15.54 -21.19
C LEU A 281 9.82 16.49 -21.08
N THR A 282 9.72 17.45 -21.99
CA THR A 282 8.63 18.45 -22.01
C THR A 282 7.96 18.48 -23.37
N ARG A 283 6.74 19.02 -23.48
CA ARG A 283 5.98 19.11 -24.75
C ARG A 283 6.80 19.68 -25.90
N THR A 284 7.67 20.65 -25.62
CA THR A 284 8.43 21.38 -26.64
C THR A 284 9.92 21.03 -26.67
N GLY A 285 10.40 20.21 -25.72
CA GLY A 285 11.84 20.00 -25.52
C GLY A 285 12.56 21.23 -24.96
N VAL A 286 11.82 22.14 -24.33
CA VAL A 286 12.34 23.33 -23.64
C VAL A 286 11.99 23.23 -22.16
N LEU A 287 12.97 23.54 -21.31
CA LEU A 287 12.81 23.63 -19.86
C LEU A 287 13.12 25.06 -19.42
N ASN A 288 12.15 25.73 -18.78
CA ASN A 288 12.34 27.05 -18.22
C ASN A 288 13.00 26.98 -16.84
N ALA A 289 14.30 26.66 -16.80
CA ALA A 289 15.08 26.53 -15.57
C ALA A 289 16.58 26.82 -15.81
N ASP A 290 17.34 26.98 -14.73
CA ASP A 290 18.80 26.99 -14.72
C ASP A 290 19.33 25.58 -14.41
N TYR A 291 20.05 24.97 -15.35
CA TYR A 291 20.60 23.61 -15.22
C TYR A 291 21.96 23.46 -15.93
N ASP A 292 22.73 22.43 -15.57
CA ASP A 292 23.93 22.02 -16.32
C ASP A 292 23.53 21.00 -17.41
N PRO A 293 23.70 21.31 -18.71
CA PRO A 293 23.41 20.37 -19.80
C PRO A 293 24.25 19.08 -19.78
N ARG A 294 25.32 19.01 -18.99
CA ARG A 294 26.09 17.78 -18.76
C ARG A 294 25.43 16.83 -17.76
N GLU A 295 24.58 17.37 -16.89
CA GLU A 295 23.83 16.61 -15.88
C GLU A 295 22.42 16.28 -16.40
N ILE A 296 21.74 17.26 -17.00
CA ILE A 296 20.35 17.13 -17.46
C ILE A 296 20.26 17.26 -18.98
N ALA A 297 19.72 16.22 -19.62
CA ALA A 297 19.28 16.26 -21.00
C ALA A 297 17.81 16.68 -21.07
N VAL A 298 17.52 17.76 -21.81
CA VAL A 298 16.13 18.17 -22.08
C VAL A 298 15.71 17.63 -23.45
N LYS A 299 14.56 16.96 -23.51
CA LYS A 299 14.05 16.31 -24.72
C LYS A 299 12.56 16.63 -24.92
N THR A 300 12.09 16.45 -26.15
CA THR A 300 10.65 16.50 -26.44
C THR A 300 9.97 15.24 -25.91
N GLU A 301 8.91 15.40 -25.13
CA GLU A 301 8.04 14.31 -24.69
C GLU A 301 7.20 13.80 -25.87
N ASP A 302 7.07 12.48 -25.99
CA ASP A 302 6.19 11.87 -26.98
C ASP A 302 4.72 12.06 -26.54
N PRO A 303 3.89 12.78 -27.31
CA PRO A 303 2.49 12.98 -26.97
C PRO A 303 1.70 11.67 -26.84
N SER A 304 2.13 10.61 -27.53
CA SER A 304 1.49 9.29 -27.53
C SER A 304 2.06 8.31 -26.50
N ALA A 305 3.20 8.62 -25.88
CA ALA A 305 3.71 7.80 -24.80
C ALA A 305 2.83 8.01 -23.56
N GLY A 306 2.23 6.96 -23.02
CA GLY A 306 1.43 7.12 -21.82
C GLY A 306 2.30 7.13 -20.55
N PHE A 307 1.60 7.12 -19.42
CA PHE A 307 2.14 7.16 -18.07
C PHE A 307 1.63 5.95 -17.31
N TYR A 308 2.28 5.68 -16.17
CA TYR A 308 1.74 4.71 -15.22
C TYR A 308 0.24 4.96 -14.97
N SER A 309 -0.57 3.96 -15.28
CA SER A 309 -2.02 3.99 -15.19
C SER A 309 -2.45 3.18 -13.99
N LEU A 310 -3.34 3.73 -13.18
CA LEU A 310 -3.93 3.04 -12.03
C LEU A 310 -5.40 3.46 -11.90
N ALA A 311 -6.29 2.67 -12.51
CA ALA A 311 -7.72 2.89 -12.44
C ALA A 311 -8.26 2.52 -11.05
N TRP A 312 -9.43 3.07 -10.66
CA TRP A 312 -9.99 2.87 -9.32
C TRP A 312 -10.21 1.40 -8.95
N ALA A 313 -10.53 0.58 -9.95
CA ALA A 313 -10.72 -0.86 -9.77
C ALA A 313 -9.44 -1.61 -9.38
N GLU A 314 -8.27 -1.08 -9.75
CA GLU A 314 -6.94 -1.67 -9.57
C GLU A 314 -6.29 -1.21 -8.25
N VAL A 315 -6.86 -0.19 -7.60
CA VAL A 315 -6.34 0.35 -6.34
C VAL A 315 -6.65 -0.60 -5.18
N PRO A 316 -5.64 -1.04 -4.40
CA PRO A 316 -5.86 -1.74 -3.15
C PRO A 316 -6.69 -0.89 -2.18
N ARG A 317 -7.77 -1.45 -1.66
CA ARG A 317 -8.69 -0.79 -0.73
C ARG A 317 -8.95 -1.68 0.47
N ALA A 318 -9.32 -1.06 1.59
CA ALA A 318 -9.74 -1.78 2.77
C ALA A 318 -10.99 -2.62 2.47
N ASP A 319 -11.18 -3.75 3.16
CA ASP A 319 -12.32 -4.62 2.90
C ASP A 319 -13.63 -3.88 3.22
N ALA A 320 -14.51 -3.76 2.22
CA ALA A 320 -15.79 -3.09 2.36
C ALA A 320 -16.86 -3.99 2.99
N ASN A 321 -16.59 -5.27 3.25
CA ASN A 321 -17.52 -6.19 3.86
C ASN A 321 -17.71 -5.89 5.36
N PRO A 322 -18.90 -5.42 5.80
CA PRO A 322 -19.16 -5.01 7.17
C PRO A 322 -19.11 -6.16 8.20
N ALA A 323 -19.05 -7.41 7.73
CA ALA A 323 -18.92 -8.59 8.59
C ALA A 323 -17.46 -8.89 8.98
N THR A 324 -16.48 -8.20 8.41
CA THR A 324 -15.06 -8.44 8.72
C THR A 324 -14.69 -7.85 10.07
N THR A 325 -13.72 -8.46 10.74
CA THR A 325 -13.13 -7.95 12.00
C THR A 325 -11.73 -7.38 11.81
N ASP A 326 -11.24 -7.43 10.58
CA ASP A 326 -9.90 -7.01 10.18
C ASP A 326 -9.88 -5.62 9.55
N THR A 327 -11.05 -5.09 9.22
CA THR A 327 -11.24 -3.71 8.78
C THR A 327 -12.19 -2.97 9.73
N ILE A 328 -11.87 -1.71 9.98
CA ILE A 328 -12.71 -0.79 10.74
C ILE A 328 -13.60 -0.05 9.75
N HIS A 329 -14.91 -0.17 9.93
CA HIS A 329 -15.88 0.59 9.15
C HIS A 329 -16.20 1.90 9.87
N LEU A 330 -15.73 3.01 9.31
CA LEU A 330 -15.93 4.35 9.86
C LEU A 330 -16.99 5.07 9.02
N GLU A 331 -17.98 5.70 9.65
CA GLU A 331 -18.96 6.51 8.91
C GLU A 331 -18.29 7.74 8.29
N GLY A 332 -18.67 8.08 7.06
CA GLY A 332 -18.23 9.32 6.42
C GLY A 332 -18.68 10.54 7.21
N GLY A 333 -17.88 11.60 7.18
CA GLY A 333 -18.15 12.86 7.85
C GLY A 333 -16.89 13.53 8.39
N THR A 334 -17.12 14.56 9.20
CA THR A 334 -16.07 15.38 9.80
C THR A 334 -15.90 15.06 11.27
N TYR A 335 -14.71 14.60 11.64
CA TYR A 335 -14.27 14.32 13.00
C TYR A 335 -13.41 15.47 13.52
N VAL A 336 -13.89 16.14 14.56
CA VAL A 336 -13.32 17.38 15.07
C VAL A 336 -12.76 17.16 16.47
N ALA A 337 -11.46 17.39 16.64
CA ALA A 337 -10.81 17.36 17.94
C ALA A 337 -11.03 18.70 18.67
N TYR A 338 -11.66 18.65 19.83
CA TYR A 338 -11.99 19.81 20.64
C TYR A 338 -10.92 20.12 21.70
N ASP A 339 -10.97 21.36 22.17
CA ASP A 339 -10.09 21.93 23.21
C ASP A 339 -10.13 21.16 24.54
N ASP A 340 -11.28 20.55 24.85
CA ASP A 340 -11.50 19.74 26.04
C ASP A 340 -10.99 18.30 25.90
N LYS A 341 -10.25 18.00 24.82
CA LYS A 341 -9.70 16.68 24.50
C LYS A 341 -10.76 15.64 24.14
N THR A 342 -11.91 16.08 23.68
CA THR A 342 -12.94 15.20 23.13
C THR A 342 -12.90 15.20 21.61
N LEU A 343 -13.51 14.16 21.02
CA LEU A 343 -13.69 14.04 19.58
C LEU A 343 -15.18 14.16 19.26
N HIS A 344 -15.51 15.08 18.36
CA HIS A 344 -16.87 15.33 17.91
C HIS A 344 -17.05 14.85 16.47
N TYR A 345 -18.13 14.13 16.19
CA TYR A 345 -18.48 13.70 14.83
C TYR A 345 -19.61 14.56 14.27
N TYR A 346 -19.46 14.97 13.01
CA TYR A 346 -20.45 15.67 12.22
C TYR A 346 -20.71 14.88 10.94
N ASP A 347 -21.96 14.51 10.71
CA ASP A 347 -22.41 13.89 9.46
C ASP A 347 -22.54 14.94 8.34
N LEU A 348 -21.40 15.53 7.99
CA LEU A 348 -21.19 16.60 7.00
C LEU A 348 -19.81 16.43 6.37
N SER A 349 -19.67 16.79 5.09
CA SER A 349 -18.35 16.98 4.48
C SER A 349 -17.59 18.11 5.19
N TYR A 350 -16.27 18.20 5.00
CA TYR A 350 -15.49 19.25 5.68
C TYR A 350 -15.93 20.65 5.27
N GLU A 351 -16.19 20.85 3.97
CA GLU A 351 -16.72 22.12 3.45
C GLU A 351 -18.06 22.46 4.10
N GLN A 352 -18.99 21.49 4.15
CA GLN A 352 -20.30 21.66 4.79
C GLN A 352 -20.17 21.97 6.29
N TYR A 353 -19.22 21.34 6.99
CA TYR A 353 -18.91 21.64 8.38
C TYR A 353 -18.39 23.07 8.55
N GLN A 354 -17.45 23.52 7.72
CA GLN A 354 -16.96 24.90 7.76
C GLN A 354 -18.11 25.89 7.53
N ASP A 355 -18.97 25.61 6.58
CA ASP A 355 -20.16 26.41 6.26
C ASP A 355 -21.18 26.43 7.40
N PHE A 356 -21.38 25.29 8.07
CA PHE A 356 -22.22 25.16 9.25
C PHE A 356 -21.69 26.04 10.39
N MET A 357 -20.38 25.99 10.68
CA MET A 357 -19.76 26.80 11.73
C MET A 357 -19.78 28.30 11.41
N ARG A 358 -19.64 28.67 10.13
CA ARG A 358 -19.78 30.04 9.63
C ARG A 358 -21.20 30.60 9.76
N LYS A 359 -22.22 29.75 9.85
CA LYS A 359 -23.63 30.17 9.94
C LYS A 359 -24.17 30.08 11.37
N ALA A 360 -23.59 29.21 12.19
CA ALA A 360 -24.02 29.00 13.57
C ALA A 360 -23.55 30.14 14.50
N ASP A 361 -24.49 30.77 15.20
CA ASP A 361 -24.20 31.63 16.35
C ASP A 361 -23.83 30.77 17.59
N PRO A 362 -22.57 30.76 18.07
CA PRO A 362 -22.16 29.95 19.20
C PRO A 362 -22.86 30.32 20.51
N ALA A 363 -23.45 31.52 20.63
CA ALA A 363 -24.28 31.88 21.79
C ALA A 363 -25.65 31.19 21.77
N ASN A 364 -26.03 30.61 20.63
CA ASN A 364 -27.35 30.02 20.37
C ASN A 364 -27.29 28.52 20.01
N ALA A 365 -26.10 27.94 19.83
CA ALA A 365 -25.93 26.51 19.48
C ALA A 365 -26.46 25.53 20.55
N LEU A 366 -26.81 25.99 21.74
CA LEU A 366 -27.44 25.19 22.82
C LEU A 366 -28.89 25.59 23.12
N SER A 367 -29.49 26.56 22.41
CA SER A 367 -30.80 27.12 22.79
C SER A 367 -31.75 27.47 21.63
N TRP A 368 -31.69 26.75 20.50
CA TRP A 368 -32.74 26.85 19.49
C TRP A 368 -33.88 25.85 19.76
N PRO A 369 -35.03 26.34 20.23
CA PRO A 369 -36.26 26.10 19.50
C PRO A 369 -37.05 27.40 19.35
N ASP A 370 -37.17 27.91 18.13
CA ASP A 370 -38.33 28.74 17.78
C ASP A 370 -38.97 28.20 16.48
N PRO A 371 -40.13 27.52 16.57
CA PRO A 371 -40.83 26.94 15.43
C PRO A 371 -41.58 27.94 14.54
N ALA A 372 -41.29 29.25 14.63
CA ALA A 372 -42.10 30.30 13.99
C ALA A 372 -41.47 31.06 12.80
N GLN A 373 -40.39 30.57 12.16
CA GLN A 373 -39.88 31.15 10.90
C GLN A 373 -39.93 30.12 9.75
N PRO A 374 -40.49 30.47 8.57
CA PRO A 374 -40.80 29.48 7.54
C PRO A 374 -39.63 29.18 6.59
N GLN A 375 -39.40 27.88 6.43
CA GLN A 375 -38.91 27.14 5.26
C GLN A 375 -37.42 27.20 4.91
N TRP A 376 -36.62 26.51 5.73
CA TRP A 376 -35.61 25.57 5.23
C TRP A 376 -35.98 24.18 5.76
N ASP A 377 -35.84 23.16 4.91
CA ASP A 377 -36.41 21.81 5.05
C ASP A 377 -36.11 21.14 6.42
N PRO A 378 -37.16 20.67 7.14
CA PRO A 378 -37.05 19.82 8.33
C PRO A 378 -36.13 18.60 8.23
N ALA A 379 -35.81 18.15 7.02
CA ALA A 379 -34.92 17.01 6.77
C ALA A 379 -33.41 17.32 7.01
N LEU A 380 -33.03 18.59 7.16
CA LEU A 380 -31.63 19.03 7.35
C LEU A 380 -31.30 19.39 8.80
N TRP A 381 -32.21 19.13 9.74
CA TRP A 381 -31.92 19.21 11.16
C TRP A 381 -31.19 17.95 11.63
N PRO A 382 -30.40 18.00 12.71
CA PRO A 382 -29.90 16.79 13.34
C PRO A 382 -31.10 15.90 13.64
N VAL A 383 -31.22 14.77 12.94
CA VAL A 383 -32.05 13.69 13.45
C VAL A 383 -31.47 13.42 14.82
N ALA A 384 -32.27 13.60 15.86
CA ALA A 384 -32.00 12.97 17.14
C ALA A 384 -32.05 11.46 16.87
N LEU A 385 -30.95 10.92 16.34
CA LEU A 385 -30.73 9.50 16.25
C LEU A 385 -30.65 9.06 17.70
N THR A 386 -31.73 8.43 18.14
CA THR A 386 -31.72 7.64 19.36
C THR A 386 -30.47 6.74 19.36
N PRO A 387 -29.79 6.54 20.51
CA PRO A 387 -28.40 6.03 20.61
C PRO A 387 -28.13 4.56 20.19
N ALA A 388 -28.70 4.07 19.10
CA ALA A 388 -28.82 2.63 18.84
C ALA A 388 -28.12 2.09 17.57
N SER A 389 -27.22 2.82 16.91
CA SER A 389 -26.51 2.24 15.75
C SER A 389 -25.03 2.58 15.57
N LEU A 390 -24.39 3.24 16.53
CA LEU A 390 -22.95 3.02 16.72
C LEU A 390 -22.78 1.74 17.55
N PRO A 391 -21.72 0.93 17.37
CA PRO A 391 -20.99 0.43 18.52
C PRO A 391 -20.48 1.67 19.26
N TYR A 392 -21.38 2.22 20.07
CA TYR A 392 -21.23 3.39 20.90
C TYR A 392 -20.10 3.15 21.90
N HIS A 393 -19.01 3.90 21.80
CA HIS A 393 -18.18 4.29 22.94
C HIS A 393 -17.50 5.64 22.65
N GLY A 394 -18.30 6.67 22.38
CA GLY A 394 -17.92 8.04 22.75
C GLY A 394 -18.13 8.20 24.25
N GLU A 395 -17.32 7.51 25.06
CA GLU A 395 -17.27 7.81 26.49
C GLU A 395 -16.63 9.20 26.61
N VAL A 396 -17.34 10.15 27.24
CA VAL A 396 -16.66 11.27 27.91
C VAL A 396 -15.73 10.60 28.93
N ILE A 397 -14.41 10.67 28.76
CA ILE A 397 -13.45 10.12 29.72
C ILE A 397 -13.09 11.25 30.71
N PRO A 398 -13.59 11.24 31.95
CA PRO A 398 -13.10 12.15 32.98
C PRO A 398 -11.67 11.74 33.39
N ASP A 399 -10.85 12.75 33.67
CA ASP A 399 -9.42 12.69 34.02
C ASP A 399 -9.11 12.10 35.40
N GLN A 400 -9.75 11.00 35.82
CA GLN A 400 -9.47 10.37 37.12
C GLN A 400 -9.33 8.86 37.01
N GLU A 401 -8.10 8.40 36.77
CA GLU A 401 -7.38 7.32 37.49
C GLU A 401 -6.06 7.02 36.73
N LEU A 402 -5.09 7.93 36.88
CA LEU A 402 -3.74 7.80 36.32
C LEU A 402 -2.82 7.09 37.34
N SER A 403 -2.53 5.80 37.13
CA SER A 403 -1.31 5.20 37.69
C SER A 403 -0.62 4.21 36.74
N SER A 404 0.67 4.49 36.52
CA SER A 404 1.73 3.63 35.99
C SER A 404 1.85 3.37 34.46
N LYS A 405 2.76 4.15 33.86
CA LYS A 405 3.73 3.78 32.80
C LYS A 405 3.28 3.49 31.37
N ARG A 406 2.01 3.66 30.97
CA ARG A 406 1.64 3.83 29.54
C ARG A 406 0.68 5.02 29.39
N PRO A 407 0.78 5.83 28.31
CA PRO A 407 -0.27 6.80 28.02
C PRO A 407 -1.59 6.06 27.77
N ASN A 408 -2.67 6.43 28.47
CA ASN A 408 -3.98 5.81 28.35
C ASN A 408 -4.60 6.16 26.98
N PHE A 409 -4.84 5.16 26.13
CA PHE A 409 -5.59 5.28 24.87
C PHE A 409 -6.96 4.62 25.04
N ALA A 410 -8.02 5.22 24.51
CA ALA A 410 -9.32 4.60 24.37
C ALA A 410 -9.36 3.79 23.07
N THR A 411 -9.92 2.59 23.12
CA THR A 411 -10.04 1.71 21.95
C THR A 411 -11.36 1.97 21.24
N VAL A 412 -11.31 2.40 19.99
CA VAL A 412 -12.47 2.59 19.11
C VAL A 412 -12.47 1.43 18.11
N GLY A 413 -13.24 0.37 18.38
CA GLY A 413 -13.16 -0.87 17.61
C GLY A 413 -11.82 -1.61 17.79
N ASN A 414 -11.61 -2.73 17.08
CA ASN A 414 -10.49 -3.65 17.33
C ASN A 414 -9.13 -3.23 16.70
N GLY A 415 -8.88 -1.94 16.46
CA GLY A 415 -7.63 -1.51 15.79
C GLY A 415 -7.37 0.00 15.67
N LEU A 416 -8.30 0.85 16.09
CA LEU A 416 -8.10 2.30 16.20
C LEU A 416 -8.03 2.68 17.67
N GLU A 417 -6.93 3.32 18.06
CA GLU A 417 -6.72 3.81 19.42
C GLU A 417 -6.72 5.34 19.41
N VAL A 418 -7.63 5.96 20.17
CA VAL A 418 -7.72 7.42 20.28
C VAL A 418 -7.34 7.88 21.67
N LYS A 419 -6.44 8.85 21.78
CA LYS A 419 -6.05 9.48 23.05
C LYS A 419 -6.34 10.96 23.01
N ASN A 420 -7.10 11.43 24.01
CA ASN A 420 -7.45 12.83 24.22
C ASN A 420 -8.10 13.49 22.99
N GLY A 421 -8.81 12.72 22.16
CA GLY A 421 -9.43 13.19 20.90
C GLY A 421 -8.43 13.62 19.82
N THR A 422 -7.14 13.67 20.13
CA THR A 422 -6.12 14.33 19.31
C THR A 422 -5.04 13.37 18.83
N GLN A 423 -4.90 12.16 19.36
CA GLN A 423 -3.94 11.17 18.86
C GLN A 423 -4.67 9.92 18.40
N TRP A 424 -4.60 9.61 17.12
CA TRP A 424 -5.18 8.44 16.48
C TRP A 424 -4.06 7.48 16.12
N ARG A 425 -4.05 6.28 16.69
CA ARG A 425 -3.13 5.21 16.29
C ARG A 425 -3.91 4.16 15.51
N LEU A 426 -3.49 3.91 14.28
CA LEU A 426 -4.12 2.99 13.35
C LEU A 426 -3.27 1.72 13.25
N LYS A 427 -3.88 0.57 13.53
CA LYS A 427 -3.24 -0.76 13.47
C LYS A 427 -3.84 -1.69 12.42
N LYS A 428 -5.07 -1.39 12.02
CA LYS A 428 -5.87 -2.14 11.05
C LYS A 428 -6.42 -1.19 10.01
N ASP A 429 -6.84 -1.76 8.89
CA ASP A 429 -7.42 -1.03 7.78
C ASP A 429 -8.69 -0.27 8.18
N ILE A 430 -8.93 0.85 7.51
CA ILE A 430 -10.13 1.66 7.65
C ILE A 430 -10.84 1.73 6.29
N CYS A 431 -12.08 1.27 6.28
CA CYS A 431 -13.02 1.47 5.18
C CYS A 431 -14.01 2.56 5.61
N VAL A 432 -14.02 3.68 4.90
CA VAL A 432 -15.02 4.73 5.11
C VAL A 432 -16.31 4.32 4.39
N VAL A 433 -17.37 4.15 5.16
CA VAL A 433 -18.69 3.80 4.65
C VAL A 433 -19.58 5.03 4.61
N ALA A 434 -20.58 5.03 3.73
CA ALA A 434 -21.52 6.14 3.66
C ALA A 434 -22.22 6.35 5.02
N SER A 435 -22.28 7.59 5.46
CA SER A 435 -23.02 8.01 6.64
C SER A 435 -24.54 7.92 6.43
N PRO A 436 -25.37 8.11 7.47
CA PRO A 436 -26.82 8.23 7.33
C PRO A 436 -27.28 9.30 6.33
N ASN A 437 -26.58 10.44 6.25
CA ASN A 437 -26.84 11.49 5.25
C ASN A 437 -26.19 11.22 3.88
N GLY A 438 -25.52 10.08 3.70
CA GLY A 438 -24.86 9.71 2.46
C GLY A 438 -23.51 10.37 2.23
N VAL A 439 -22.94 11.01 3.25
CA VAL A 439 -21.57 11.56 3.21
C VAL A 439 -20.59 10.39 3.15
N ARG A 440 -19.65 10.48 2.21
CA ARG A 440 -18.60 9.47 2.01
C ARG A 440 -17.21 10.01 2.35
N ASP A 441 -17.08 11.32 2.50
CA ASP A 441 -15.81 11.96 2.82
C ASP A 441 -15.34 11.58 4.20
N LEU A 442 -14.03 11.57 4.43
CA LEU A 442 -13.44 11.47 5.75
C LEU A 442 -12.59 12.71 5.99
N ALA A 443 -13.03 13.54 6.94
CA ALA A 443 -12.25 14.67 7.41
C ALA A 443 -11.92 14.50 8.88
N VAL A 444 -10.66 14.69 9.25
CA VAL A 444 -10.25 14.67 10.66
C VAL A 444 -9.38 15.90 10.94
N VAL A 445 -9.88 16.78 11.80
CA VAL A 445 -9.37 18.16 11.93
C VAL A 445 -9.41 18.65 13.38
N PRO A 446 -8.58 19.63 13.77
CA PRO A 446 -8.82 20.38 15.00
C PRO A 446 -10.05 21.28 14.85
N ARG A 447 -10.62 21.70 15.97
CA ARG A 447 -11.78 22.62 16.01
C ARG A 447 -11.59 23.91 15.21
N ALA A 448 -10.40 24.48 15.23
CA ALA A 448 -10.06 25.68 14.47
C ALA A 448 -9.86 25.42 12.97
N GLY A 449 -9.99 24.18 12.50
CA GLY A 449 -9.56 23.76 11.18
C GLY A 449 -8.03 23.66 11.07
N ALA A 450 -7.57 23.01 10.00
CA ALA A 450 -6.15 23.01 9.69
C ALA A 450 -5.86 24.21 8.78
N ALA A 451 -5.01 25.13 9.23
CA ALA A 451 -4.63 26.27 8.42
C ALA A 451 -3.83 25.78 7.19
N GLU A 452 -4.30 26.16 6.00
CA GLU A 452 -3.70 25.78 4.71
C GLU A 452 -2.67 26.83 4.24
N GLY A 453 -2.50 27.92 4.96
CA GLY A 453 -1.53 28.94 4.58
C GLY A 453 -1.48 30.10 5.56
N PRO A 454 -0.54 31.03 5.38
CA PRO A 454 -0.51 32.26 6.14
C PRO A 454 -1.80 33.07 5.94
N PRO A 455 -2.16 33.93 6.90
CA PRO A 455 -3.27 34.85 6.72
C PRO A 455 -3.03 35.77 5.52
N ARG A 456 -4.09 36.03 4.76
CA ARG A 456 -4.15 36.96 3.63
C ARG A 456 -4.18 38.42 4.08
N PRO A 457 -3.97 39.41 3.17
CA PRO A 457 -4.01 40.83 3.52
C PRO A 457 -5.34 41.30 4.12
N ASP A 458 -6.44 40.63 3.79
CA ASP A 458 -7.78 40.86 4.37
C ASP A 458 -7.95 40.29 5.79
N GLY A 459 -6.94 39.57 6.29
CA GLY A 459 -6.92 38.95 7.60
C GLY A 459 -7.51 37.54 7.66
N THR A 460 -8.03 37.01 6.56
CA THR A 460 -8.55 35.63 6.49
C THR A 460 -7.39 34.63 6.45
N THR A 461 -7.51 33.50 7.15
CA THR A 461 -6.53 32.40 7.04
C THR A 461 -7.17 31.27 6.25
N PRO A 462 -6.58 30.81 5.12
CA PRO A 462 -7.06 29.65 4.38
C PRO A 462 -7.16 28.42 5.29
N GLY A 463 -8.24 27.63 5.15
CA GLY A 463 -8.50 26.42 5.95
C GLY A 463 -8.90 26.65 7.42
N GLU A 464 -8.86 27.89 7.93
CA GLU A 464 -9.28 28.21 9.29
C GLU A 464 -10.81 28.28 9.39
N VAL A 465 -11.38 27.56 10.36
CA VAL A 465 -12.81 27.58 10.65
C VAL A 465 -13.13 28.84 11.46
N VAL A 466 -14.10 29.62 10.99
CA VAL A 466 -14.58 30.83 11.64
C VAL A 466 -16.04 30.70 12.09
N ASP A 467 -16.43 31.45 13.11
CA ASP A 467 -17.81 31.54 13.57
C ASP A 467 -18.67 32.48 12.70
N HIS A 468 -19.95 32.61 13.03
CA HIS A 468 -20.87 33.54 12.36
C HIS A 468 -20.51 35.03 12.39
N LEU A 469 -19.59 35.44 13.26
CA LEU A 469 -19.09 36.82 13.32
C LEU A 469 -17.79 36.97 12.50
N GLY A 470 -17.34 35.89 11.85
CA GLY A 470 -16.06 35.83 11.16
C GLY A 470 -14.86 35.76 12.10
N ASN A 471 -15.07 35.46 13.39
CA ASN A 471 -13.97 35.28 14.31
C ASN A 471 -13.40 33.86 14.16
N PRO A 472 -12.06 33.71 14.12
CA PRO A 472 -11.43 32.41 14.19
C PRO A 472 -11.89 31.64 15.42
N MET A 473 -12.23 30.36 15.24
CA MET A 473 -12.56 29.50 16.36
C MET A 473 -11.37 29.42 17.32
N PRO A 474 -11.61 29.40 18.65
CA PRO A 474 -10.53 29.37 19.63
C PRO A 474 -9.62 28.17 19.39
N ASN A 475 -8.32 28.43 19.38
CA ASN A 475 -7.27 27.49 19.04
C ASN A 475 -6.49 27.15 20.31
N SER A 476 -7.04 26.29 21.19
CA SER A 476 -6.28 25.82 22.37
C SER A 476 -5.65 24.45 22.14
N ALA A 477 -6.22 23.66 21.23
CA ALA A 477 -5.54 22.56 20.57
C ALA A 477 -4.61 23.13 19.48
N ALA A 478 -3.44 23.65 19.87
CA ALA A 478 -2.46 24.26 18.97
C ALA A 478 -2.36 23.50 17.64
N ALA A 479 -2.32 24.19 16.49
CA ALA A 479 -2.16 23.61 15.15
C ALA A 479 -1.21 22.40 15.20
N GLY A 480 -1.58 21.23 14.68
CA GLY A 480 -0.85 19.98 14.90
C GLY A 480 -1.17 19.25 16.22
N ALA A 481 -2.32 19.54 16.84
CA ALA A 481 -2.85 18.77 17.96
C ALA A 481 -3.29 17.38 17.52
N VAL A 482 -3.95 17.27 16.36
CA VAL A 482 -4.34 15.99 15.77
C VAL A 482 -3.11 15.28 15.21
N GLU A 483 -2.90 14.03 15.60
CA GLU A 483 -1.76 13.19 15.22
C GLU A 483 -2.25 11.81 14.80
N PHE A 484 -1.96 11.41 13.56
CA PHE A 484 -2.16 10.08 13.01
C PHE A 484 -0.85 9.30 13.11
N GLU A 485 -0.87 8.19 13.84
CA GLU A 485 0.23 7.26 13.98
C GLU A 485 -0.15 5.95 13.27
N PHE A 486 0.41 5.71 12.08
CA PHE A 486 0.32 4.45 11.38
C PHE A 486 1.26 3.44 12.02
N LYS A 487 0.69 2.36 12.55
CA LYS A 487 1.43 1.29 13.20
C LYS A 487 0.72 -0.03 12.90
N PRO A 488 0.80 -0.52 11.65
CA PRO A 488 0.14 -1.76 11.27
C PRO A 488 0.55 -2.90 12.20
N ASP A 489 -0.40 -3.77 12.53
CA ASP A 489 -0.06 -5.05 13.16
C ASP A 489 0.67 -5.98 12.15
N ASP A 490 0.45 -5.75 10.85
CA ASP A 490 1.07 -6.43 9.70
C ASP A 490 2.01 -5.49 8.89
N GLU A 491 2.11 -5.63 7.56
CA GLU A 491 3.04 -4.85 6.71
C GLU A 491 2.56 -3.42 6.38
N MET A 492 1.25 -3.17 6.29
CA MET A 492 0.68 -1.88 5.88
C MET A 492 -0.74 -1.68 6.44
N VAL A 493 -1.13 -0.43 6.74
CA VAL A 493 -2.53 -0.05 6.98
C VAL A 493 -3.09 0.66 5.75
N ILE A 494 -4.28 0.25 5.30
CA ILE A 494 -5.02 0.92 4.23
C ILE A 494 -6.14 1.77 4.83
N VAL A 495 -6.17 3.06 4.50
CA VAL A 495 -7.32 3.94 4.74
C VAL A 495 -7.95 4.24 3.37
N SER A 496 -9.21 3.86 3.19
CA SER A 496 -9.89 4.01 1.90
C SER A 496 -11.25 4.69 2.05
N THR A 497 -11.52 5.62 1.14
CA THR A 497 -12.81 6.33 1.03
C THR A 497 -13.23 6.50 -0.44
N GLU A 498 -14.54 6.45 -0.69
CA GLU A 498 -15.13 6.79 -1.99
C GLU A 498 -15.43 8.29 -2.16
N GLY A 499 -15.22 9.10 -1.12
CA GLY A 499 -15.28 10.56 -1.16
C GLY A 499 -13.90 11.20 -1.01
N ASP A 500 -13.86 12.41 -0.45
CA ASP A 500 -12.62 13.12 -0.15
C ASP A 500 -11.96 12.61 1.14
N LEU A 501 -10.63 12.68 1.23
CA LEU A 501 -9.86 12.38 2.43
C LEU A 501 -9.07 13.62 2.88
N TYR A 502 -9.50 14.24 3.98
CA TYR A 502 -8.86 15.42 4.54
C TYR A 502 -8.27 15.15 5.92
N LEU A 503 -6.93 15.14 6.03
CA LEU A 503 -6.22 14.96 7.29
C LEU A 503 -5.56 16.28 7.70
N GLY A 504 -6.23 16.99 8.61
CA GLY A 504 -5.77 18.25 9.17
C GLY A 504 -4.96 18.04 10.46
N GLY A 505 -3.70 17.67 10.36
CA GLY A 505 -2.87 17.37 11.52
C GLY A 505 -1.50 16.79 11.16
N LYS A 506 -0.86 16.15 12.13
CA LYS A 506 0.39 15.42 11.94
C LYS A 506 0.10 14.00 11.50
N ALA A 507 0.85 13.48 10.56
CA ALA A 507 0.81 12.08 10.19
C ALA A 507 2.23 11.51 10.28
N LYS A 508 2.38 10.35 10.92
CA LYS A 508 3.65 9.66 11.12
C LYS A 508 3.40 8.16 11.18
N GLY A 509 4.45 7.35 11.04
CA GLY A 509 4.35 5.90 11.19
C GLY A 509 5.10 5.13 10.12
N GLU A 510 4.81 3.85 10.02
CA GLU A 510 5.45 2.91 9.10
C GLU A 510 4.34 2.22 8.29
N GLY A 511 4.49 2.13 6.96
CA GLY A 511 3.60 1.34 6.08
C GLY A 511 2.15 1.82 6.06
N ALA A 512 1.81 2.73 5.14
CA ALA A 512 0.42 3.19 4.97
C ALA A 512 0.03 3.32 3.49
N SER A 513 -1.24 3.05 3.18
CA SER A 513 -1.84 3.45 1.92
C SER A 513 -3.07 4.30 2.21
N LEU A 514 -3.09 5.51 1.67
CA LEU A 514 -4.23 6.42 1.75
C LEU A 514 -4.86 6.50 0.37
N THR A 515 -6.13 6.15 0.28
CA THR A 515 -6.84 6.01 -0.99
C THR A 515 -8.16 6.76 -0.92
N ALA A 516 -8.35 7.74 -1.81
CA ALA A 516 -9.58 8.48 -1.98
C ALA A 516 -10.01 8.45 -3.45
N LEU A 517 -11.29 8.19 -3.72
CA LEU A 517 -11.83 8.41 -5.06
C LEU A 517 -12.03 9.90 -5.34
N GLY A 518 -12.27 10.70 -4.31
CA GLY A 518 -12.21 12.16 -4.36
C GLY A 518 -10.79 12.69 -4.20
N SER A 519 -10.68 13.92 -3.69
CA SER A 519 -9.41 14.56 -3.39
C SER A 519 -8.78 14.03 -2.10
N LEU A 520 -7.45 14.10 -2.02
CA LEU A 520 -6.68 13.72 -0.84
C LEU A 520 -5.82 14.90 -0.38
N ASP A 521 -6.12 15.39 0.82
CA ASP A 521 -5.46 16.56 1.40
C ASP A 521 -4.79 16.22 2.73
N LEU A 522 -3.47 16.44 2.78
CA LEU A 522 -2.67 16.33 4.00
C LEU A 522 -2.20 17.73 4.41
N VAL A 523 -2.78 18.28 5.47
CA VAL A 523 -2.58 19.69 5.88
C VAL A 523 -2.05 19.78 7.30
N GLY A 524 -1.00 20.58 7.53
CA GLY A 524 -0.50 20.88 8.87
C GLY A 524 0.43 19.81 9.46
N THR A 525 1.00 18.97 8.61
CA THR A 525 1.81 17.83 9.02
C THR A 525 3.22 18.26 9.44
N GLU A 526 3.49 18.31 10.75
CA GLU A 526 4.87 18.36 11.24
C GLU A 526 5.43 16.94 11.32
N SER A 527 6.59 16.74 10.69
CA SER A 527 7.36 15.50 10.73
C SER A 527 6.67 14.40 9.94
N ALA A 528 7.20 14.15 8.74
CA ALA A 528 7.53 12.79 8.38
C ALA A 528 6.39 11.76 8.53
N ILE A 529 5.58 11.61 7.49
CA ILE A 529 5.24 10.23 7.10
C ILE A 529 6.53 9.68 6.42
N GLY A 530 7.60 9.55 7.22
CA GLY A 530 9.00 9.39 6.77
C GLY A 530 10.03 10.34 7.43
N VAL A 531 10.64 9.87 8.53
CA VAL A 531 11.85 10.38 9.26
C VAL A 531 11.74 11.57 10.26
N TYR A 532 11.76 11.24 11.56
CA TYR A 532 12.65 11.91 12.53
C TYR A 532 13.41 10.83 13.34
N GLY A 533 14.74 10.79 13.21
CA GLY A 533 15.59 10.05 14.17
C GLY A 533 16.21 8.72 13.74
N GLY A 534 16.55 8.52 12.46
CA GLY A 534 17.50 7.46 12.07
C GLY A 534 16.95 6.03 12.05
N ILE A 535 15.64 5.87 11.87
CA ILE A 535 15.02 4.59 11.50
C ILE A 535 14.82 4.61 9.97
N LYS A 536 15.19 3.50 9.32
CA LYS A 536 15.25 3.30 7.88
C LYS A 536 13.87 2.97 7.31
N GLU A 537 13.51 3.63 6.20
CA GLU A 537 12.53 3.24 5.17
C GLU A 537 11.07 3.01 5.65
N THR A 538 10.17 3.94 5.32
CA THR A 538 8.73 3.81 5.57
C THR A 538 7.96 4.16 4.31
N VAL A 539 7.30 3.15 3.72
CA VAL A 539 6.55 3.27 2.46
C VAL A 539 5.15 3.85 2.73
N ILE A 540 4.79 4.93 2.03
CA ILE A 540 3.43 5.46 1.95
C ILE A 540 3.00 5.62 0.50
N ASN A 541 1.88 4.99 0.16
CA ASN A 541 1.24 5.16 -1.13
C ASN A 541 0.03 6.08 -0.97
N LEU A 542 -0.04 7.11 -1.81
CA LEU A 542 -1.16 8.05 -1.84
C LEU A 542 -1.87 7.91 -3.18
N TYR A 543 -3.18 7.76 -3.13
CA TYR A 543 -4.05 7.70 -4.30
C TYR A 543 -5.22 8.67 -4.15
N ALA A 544 -5.41 9.52 -5.15
CA ALA A 544 -6.55 10.41 -5.28
C ALA A 544 -7.18 10.26 -6.68
N GLY A 545 -8.50 10.07 -6.74
CA GLY A 545 -9.26 10.22 -7.99
C GLY A 545 -9.62 11.67 -8.31
N GLY A 546 -9.46 12.58 -7.33
CA GLY A 546 -9.45 14.02 -7.51
C GLY A 546 -8.02 14.58 -7.49
N ASP A 547 -7.81 15.67 -6.75
CA ASP A 547 -6.48 16.27 -6.55
C ASP A 547 -5.76 15.66 -5.35
N LEU A 548 -4.43 15.70 -5.37
CA LEU A 548 -3.57 15.32 -4.24
C LEU A 548 -2.82 16.55 -3.73
N THR A 549 -3.10 16.99 -2.50
CA THR A 549 -2.41 18.14 -1.89
C THR A 549 -1.65 17.73 -0.64
N ILE A 550 -0.37 18.11 -0.58
CA ILE A 550 0.45 18.02 0.63
C ILE A 550 0.87 19.42 1.03
N ASN A 551 0.46 19.83 2.23
CA ASN A 551 0.67 21.16 2.75
C ASN A 551 1.32 21.11 4.14
N SER A 552 2.54 21.63 4.22
CA SER A 552 3.33 21.59 5.46
C SER A 552 3.17 22.84 6.33
N TYR A 553 2.26 23.76 5.98
CA TYR A 553 2.05 24.99 6.73
C TYR A 553 1.47 24.71 8.13
N ARG A 554 2.06 25.35 9.14
CA ARG A 554 1.53 25.38 10.51
C ARG A 554 1.55 26.80 11.05
N LYS A 555 0.42 27.26 11.56
CA LYS A 555 0.35 28.50 12.36
C LYS A 555 0.99 28.24 13.73
N THR A 556 2.11 28.90 14.05
CA THR A 556 2.85 28.70 15.31
C THR A 556 2.51 29.75 16.37
N GLY A 557 1.90 30.86 15.96
CA GLY A 557 1.44 31.92 16.84
C GLY A 557 0.49 32.87 16.13
N ALA A 558 0.02 33.89 16.85
CA ALA A 558 -0.95 34.86 16.31
C ALA A 558 -0.42 35.65 15.09
N ASN A 559 0.90 35.88 15.03
CA ASN A 559 1.56 36.64 13.97
C ASN A 559 2.72 35.87 13.31
N GLU A 560 2.74 34.54 13.47
CA GLU A 560 3.77 33.71 12.87
C GLU A 560 3.26 32.33 12.45
N GLY A 561 3.82 31.83 11.36
CA GLY A 561 3.58 30.49 10.85
C GLY A 561 4.86 29.94 10.24
N SER A 562 4.95 28.61 10.17
CA SER A 562 6.14 27.93 9.70
C SER A 562 5.78 26.83 8.70
N TYR A 563 6.63 26.65 7.70
CA TYR A 563 6.60 25.48 6.81
C TYR A 563 7.67 24.46 7.23
N TYR A 564 7.34 23.18 7.07
CA TYR A 564 8.13 22.06 7.58
C TYR A 564 8.64 21.17 6.45
N THR A 565 9.65 20.37 6.77
CA THR A 565 10.20 19.37 5.85
C THR A 565 9.34 18.10 5.85
N TYR A 566 9.22 17.48 4.68
CA TYR A 566 8.49 16.24 4.47
C TYR A 566 9.29 15.27 3.61
N GLY A 567 9.39 14.03 4.05
CA GLY A 567 9.96 12.93 3.30
C GLY A 567 8.85 11.92 3.01
N LEU A 568 8.82 11.39 1.80
CA LEU A 568 7.87 10.38 1.34
C LEU A 568 8.63 9.30 0.59
N GLU A 569 8.36 8.04 0.89
CA GLU A 569 8.84 6.91 0.09
C GLU A 569 7.62 6.14 -0.44
N GLY A 570 7.49 5.96 -1.76
CA GLY A 570 6.33 5.28 -2.36
C GLY A 570 5.81 5.95 -3.62
N VAL A 571 4.56 5.63 -3.98
CA VAL A 571 3.89 6.19 -5.16
C VAL A 571 2.83 7.19 -4.74
N LEU A 572 2.91 8.39 -5.31
CA LEU A 572 1.89 9.42 -5.23
C LEU A 572 1.15 9.44 -6.56
N TYR A 573 -0.15 9.17 -6.54
CA TYR A 573 -0.98 9.05 -7.72
C TYR A 573 -2.22 9.93 -7.60
N SER A 574 -2.46 10.74 -8.63
CA SER A 574 -3.62 11.61 -8.74
C SER A 574 -4.18 11.53 -10.15
N TRP A 575 -5.49 11.44 -10.29
CA TRP A 575 -6.15 11.69 -11.58
C TRP A 575 -6.14 13.17 -11.92
N GLY A 576 -6.24 14.04 -10.91
CA GLY A 576 -6.14 15.48 -11.08
C GLY A 576 -4.71 16.00 -10.94
N ASP A 577 -4.57 17.11 -10.23
CA ASP A 577 -3.30 17.76 -9.93
C ASP A 577 -2.60 17.11 -8.72
N VAL A 578 -1.28 17.27 -8.64
CA VAL A 578 -0.48 17.00 -7.42
C VAL A 578 0.18 18.30 -6.96
N ASN A 579 -0.16 18.74 -5.75
CA ASN A 579 0.25 20.03 -5.20
C ASN A 579 1.13 19.84 -3.95
N PHE A 580 2.36 20.36 -3.99
CA PHE A 580 3.27 20.42 -2.86
C PHE A 580 3.39 21.87 -2.35
N ARG A 581 2.71 22.18 -1.24
CA ARG A 581 2.68 23.51 -0.60
C ARG A 581 3.62 23.57 0.61
N PHE A 582 4.87 23.92 0.35
CA PHE A 582 5.97 24.05 1.32
C PHE A 582 6.44 25.50 1.51
N TRP A 583 5.73 26.43 0.89
CA TRP A 583 5.87 27.86 0.98
C TRP A 583 4.58 28.53 0.45
N PRO A 584 4.30 29.81 0.77
CA PRO A 584 3.15 30.50 0.18
C PRO A 584 3.32 30.59 -1.35
N GLU A 585 2.20 30.50 -2.08
CA GLU A 585 2.21 30.60 -3.55
C GLU A 585 2.66 31.98 -4.02
N ASP A 586 2.25 33.01 -3.28
CA ASP A 586 2.62 34.40 -3.50
C ASP A 586 2.87 35.07 -2.14
N MET A 587 4.08 35.61 -1.95
CA MET A 587 4.43 36.33 -0.72
C MET A 587 3.70 37.68 -0.59
N THR A 588 3.15 38.22 -1.69
CA THR A 588 2.31 39.41 -1.67
C THR A 588 0.91 39.14 -1.14
N ASP A 589 0.45 37.89 -1.18
CA ASP A 589 -0.81 37.42 -0.56
C ASP A 589 -0.63 37.08 0.93
N VAL A 590 0.50 37.44 1.54
CA VAL A 590 0.72 37.29 2.98
C VAL A 590 0.39 38.60 3.70
N LYS A 591 -0.39 38.50 4.77
CA LYS A 591 -0.75 39.62 5.64
C LYS A 591 0.51 40.42 6.04
N PRO A 592 0.54 41.74 5.82
CA PRO A 592 1.66 42.57 6.24
C PRO A 592 1.98 42.42 7.73
N GLY A 593 3.25 42.16 8.04
CA GLY A 593 3.73 41.95 9.41
C GLY A 593 3.54 40.54 9.96
N PHE A 594 2.97 39.61 9.18
CA PHE A 594 2.96 38.20 9.54
C PHE A 594 4.31 37.55 9.19
N ALA A 595 4.93 36.90 10.17
CA ALA A 595 6.22 36.25 9.97
C ALA A 595 6.03 34.82 9.44
N VAL A 596 6.30 34.61 8.15
CA VAL A 596 6.43 33.27 7.56
C VAL A 596 7.86 32.78 7.78
N LYS A 597 7.98 31.64 8.46
CA LYS A 597 9.26 31.02 8.82
C LYS A 597 9.39 29.67 8.13
N GLN A 598 10.61 29.15 8.14
CA GLN A 598 10.91 27.76 7.81
C GLN A 598 11.40 27.03 9.06
N SER A 599 11.21 25.72 9.10
CA SER A 599 11.83 24.87 10.12
C SER A 599 13.36 25.00 10.11
N LYS A 600 14.04 24.59 11.18
CA LYS A 600 15.51 24.70 11.30
C LYS A 600 16.26 24.00 10.16
N ASP A 601 15.67 22.94 9.61
CA ASP A 601 16.22 22.15 8.52
C ASP A 601 15.81 22.68 7.12
N GLY A 602 15.06 23.79 7.09
CA GLY A 602 14.38 24.32 5.90
C GLY A 602 12.98 23.73 5.73
N ALA A 603 12.20 24.30 4.81
CA ALA A 603 11.02 23.62 4.28
C ALA A 603 11.42 22.92 2.98
N ARG A 604 11.62 21.60 3.07
CA ARG A 604 12.06 20.72 2.00
C ARG A 604 11.02 19.64 1.73
N VAL A 605 10.96 19.15 0.51
CA VAL A 605 10.20 17.95 0.17
C VAL A 605 11.14 16.94 -0.47
N GLU A 606 11.14 15.71 0.04
CA GLU A 606 11.91 14.61 -0.52
C GLU A 606 10.95 13.47 -0.86
N VAL A 607 10.87 13.10 -2.13
CA VAL A 607 10.06 11.97 -2.60
C VAL A 607 11.01 10.93 -3.18
N LYS A 608 10.98 9.72 -2.63
CA LYS A 608 11.67 8.53 -3.14
C LYS A 608 10.65 7.56 -3.71
N GLY A 609 10.65 7.36 -5.01
CA GLY A 609 9.60 6.63 -5.73
C GLY A 609 9.12 7.44 -6.93
N ALA A 610 7.81 7.63 -7.06
CA ALA A 610 7.24 8.34 -8.20
C ALA A 610 6.01 9.19 -7.86
N VAL A 611 5.86 10.29 -8.60
CA VAL A 611 4.69 11.16 -8.57
C VAL A 611 4.01 11.12 -9.93
N VAL A 612 2.71 10.86 -9.95
CA VAL A 612 1.90 10.78 -11.18
C VAL A 612 0.68 11.69 -11.03
N ALA A 613 0.55 12.65 -11.93
CA ALA A 613 -0.64 13.46 -12.14
C ALA A 613 -1.19 13.12 -13.53
N TYR A 614 -2.21 12.26 -13.58
CA TYR A 614 -2.63 11.60 -14.81
C TYR A 614 -3.47 12.49 -15.73
N GLY A 615 -4.19 13.48 -15.20
CA GLY A 615 -5.04 14.38 -15.97
C GLY A 615 -6.33 13.73 -16.50
N GLY A 616 -7.03 12.99 -15.63
CA GLY A 616 -8.30 12.30 -15.89
C GLY A 616 -8.33 10.89 -15.31
N ASP A 617 -9.51 10.24 -15.33
CA ASP A 617 -9.65 8.82 -14.97
C ASP A 617 -8.92 7.95 -15.99
N PRO A 618 -7.91 7.14 -15.61
CA PRO A 618 -7.16 6.29 -16.52
C PRO A 618 -8.01 5.28 -17.30
N ALA A 619 -9.22 4.95 -16.83
CA ALA A 619 -10.18 4.14 -17.59
C ALA A 619 -10.74 4.88 -18.82
N GLY A 620 -10.67 6.21 -18.85
CA GLY A 620 -11.20 7.10 -19.89
C GLY A 620 -10.29 7.30 -21.10
N GLY A 621 -8.99 7.03 -20.99
CA GLY A 621 -8.04 7.15 -22.10
C GLY A 621 -6.65 7.60 -21.67
N ASP A 622 -5.88 8.13 -22.63
CA ASP A 622 -4.48 8.54 -22.46
C ASP A 622 -4.31 9.64 -21.37
N PRO A 623 -3.09 9.81 -20.80
CA PRO A 623 -2.85 10.85 -19.80
C PRO A 623 -3.16 12.25 -20.35
N GLY A 624 -3.94 13.02 -19.60
CA GLY A 624 -4.37 14.38 -19.94
C GLY A 624 -5.57 14.43 -20.88
N HIS A 625 -6.30 13.32 -21.06
CA HIS A 625 -7.51 13.31 -21.89
C HIS A 625 -8.64 14.18 -21.31
N ASP A 626 -8.67 14.39 -19.99
CA ASP A 626 -9.62 15.28 -19.33
C ASP A 626 -8.95 16.61 -18.94
N ALA A 627 -9.09 17.60 -19.82
CA ALA A 627 -8.57 18.94 -19.57
C ALA A 627 -9.19 19.63 -18.34
N SER A 628 -10.34 19.17 -17.84
CA SER A 628 -10.97 19.70 -16.63
C SER A 628 -10.43 19.09 -15.33
N ALA A 629 -9.85 17.88 -15.41
CA ALA A 629 -9.17 17.24 -14.29
C ALA A 629 -7.78 17.84 -14.04
N GLY A 630 -7.15 18.45 -15.04
CA GLY A 630 -5.81 19.02 -14.91
C GLY A 630 -4.72 18.00 -15.24
N GLY A 631 -3.94 17.58 -14.24
CA GLY A 631 -2.79 16.68 -14.41
C GLY A 631 -1.44 17.38 -14.18
N ASN A 632 -1.44 18.51 -13.49
CA ASN A 632 -0.26 19.32 -13.22
C ASN A 632 0.45 18.81 -11.97
N VAL A 633 1.77 18.95 -11.92
CA VAL A 633 2.54 18.80 -10.70
C VAL A 633 3.05 20.19 -10.31
N ARG A 634 2.52 20.73 -9.21
CA ARG A 634 2.84 22.08 -8.73
C ARG A 634 3.59 22.05 -7.41
N ILE A 635 4.65 22.83 -7.31
CA ILE A 635 5.53 22.86 -6.14
C ILE A 635 5.80 24.30 -5.74
N TRP A 636 5.58 24.63 -4.47
CA TRP A 636 6.01 25.88 -3.86
C TRP A 636 6.90 25.55 -2.68
N ALA A 637 8.19 25.85 -2.77
CA ALA A 637 9.15 25.50 -1.73
C ALA A 637 10.24 26.57 -1.59
N THR A 638 10.70 26.81 -0.37
CA THR A 638 11.83 27.74 -0.17
C THR A 638 13.19 27.09 -0.33
N ASN A 639 13.36 25.88 0.21
CA ASN A 639 14.66 25.24 0.27
C ASN A 639 14.78 24.20 -0.85
N LYS A 640 15.02 22.94 -0.51
CA LYS A 640 15.34 21.87 -1.46
C LYS A 640 14.13 21.00 -1.75
N VAL A 641 13.92 20.69 -3.02
CA VAL A 641 13.01 19.62 -3.47
C VAL A 641 13.88 18.48 -3.99
N LYS A 642 13.64 17.25 -3.57
CA LYS A 642 14.40 16.08 -4.02
C LYS A 642 13.43 15.03 -4.57
N PHE A 643 13.61 14.64 -5.82
CA PHE A 643 13.00 13.48 -6.42
C PHE A 643 14.06 12.40 -6.61
N GLU A 644 13.90 11.27 -5.94
CA GLU A 644 14.75 10.09 -6.07
C GLU A 644 13.94 8.96 -6.69
N PHE A 645 14.16 8.68 -7.97
CA PHE A 645 13.49 7.57 -8.63
C PHE A 645 13.95 6.24 -8.04
N ASP A 646 13.00 5.38 -7.71
CA ASP A 646 13.26 4.01 -7.25
C ASP A 646 12.32 3.06 -8.00
N SER A 647 12.89 2.31 -8.94
CA SER A 647 12.15 1.38 -9.80
C SER A 647 11.51 0.22 -9.01
N ALA A 648 11.89 -0.02 -7.76
CA ALA A 648 11.21 -1.00 -6.91
C ALA A 648 9.73 -0.63 -6.67
N TYR A 649 9.38 0.66 -6.77
CA TYR A 649 7.98 1.10 -6.69
C TYR A 649 7.26 1.06 -8.05
N ALA A 650 7.96 0.76 -9.14
CA ALA A 650 7.46 0.81 -10.52
C ALA A 650 6.54 -0.35 -10.95
N GLY A 651 6.19 -1.24 -10.03
CA GLY A 651 5.31 -2.36 -10.31
C GLY A 651 4.44 -2.69 -9.13
N VAL A 652 3.19 -2.23 -9.13
CA VAL A 652 2.14 -3.04 -8.52
C VAL A 652 2.01 -4.27 -9.41
N LEU A 653 2.68 -5.36 -9.02
CA LEU A 653 2.31 -6.67 -9.53
C LEU A 653 0.98 -7.01 -8.88
N GLU A 654 -0.09 -6.92 -9.68
CA GLU A 654 -1.36 -7.53 -9.33
C GLU A 654 -1.13 -9.03 -9.22
N THR A 655 -1.34 -9.54 -8.00
CA THR A 655 -1.43 -10.97 -7.72
C THR A 655 -2.87 -11.41 -7.90
N SER A 656 -3.20 -12.02 -9.03
CA SER A 656 -4.30 -12.98 -9.02
C SER A 656 -3.76 -14.29 -8.46
N VAL A 657 -3.95 -14.52 -7.16
CA VAL A 657 -3.84 -15.89 -6.64
C VAL A 657 -5.01 -16.66 -7.26
N GLY A 658 -4.72 -17.62 -8.12
CA GLY A 658 -5.71 -18.63 -8.47
C GLY A 658 -6.13 -19.32 -7.18
N THR A 659 -7.28 -18.92 -6.64
CA THR A 659 -7.95 -19.65 -5.57
C THR A 659 -8.30 -21.03 -6.12
N ASP A 660 -7.77 -22.07 -5.49
CA ASP A 660 -8.08 -23.48 -5.74
C ASP A 660 -8.16 -23.88 -7.24
N LEU A 661 -7.10 -24.50 -7.77
CA LEU A 661 -7.30 -25.63 -8.68
C LEU A 661 -7.83 -26.81 -7.84
N ALA A 662 -9.08 -26.69 -7.36
CA ALA A 662 -9.82 -27.83 -6.86
C ALA A 662 -10.10 -28.77 -8.03
N GLU A 663 -10.17 -30.06 -7.70
CA GLU A 663 -10.82 -31.09 -8.51
C GLU A 663 -11.86 -30.51 -9.47
N THR A 664 -11.64 -30.64 -10.78
CA THR A 664 -12.76 -30.65 -11.72
C THR A 664 -12.86 -32.04 -12.30
N PHE A 665 -13.67 -32.87 -11.65
CA PHE A 665 -14.44 -33.90 -12.34
C PHE A 665 -15.30 -33.21 -13.40
N TRP A 666 -15.14 -33.61 -14.66
CA TRP A 666 -16.26 -33.61 -15.60
C TRP A 666 -16.62 -35.08 -15.83
N ALA A 667 -17.84 -35.47 -15.47
CA ALA A 667 -18.40 -36.78 -15.80
C ALA A 667 -19.21 -36.70 -17.10
N THR A 668 -19.07 -37.76 -17.91
CA THR A 668 -19.86 -38.20 -19.08
C THR A 668 -19.76 -37.35 -20.35
N HIS A 669 -19.58 -37.93 -21.54
CA HIS A 669 -19.90 -39.29 -21.99
C HIS A 669 -18.84 -40.38 -21.83
#